data_AF-A0A6J6JZC3-F1
#
_entry.id   AF-A0A6J6JZC3-F1
#
_cell.length_a   1.000
_cell.length_b   1.000
_cell.length_c   1.000
_cell.angle_alpha   90.00
_cell.angle_beta   90.00
_cell.angle_gamma   90.00
#
_symmetry.space_group_name_H-M   'P 1'
#
loop_
_entity.id
_entity.type
_entity.pdbx_description
1 polymer ?
#
loop_
_entity_poly.entity_id
_entity_poly.type
_entity_poly.pdbx_seq_one_letter_code
_entity_poly.pdbx_strand_id
1 'polypeptide(L)'
;MIVIAIDGPSGAGKSSTSREIARRAGWNYLDTGALYRAVTWLALSLDSQDAKVIIQGLKTSPIRFVANPQDPKVFCGDVDITDEIRTARITDAVSAISANPAIRQELLGLQHKIIEKADRGIVVEGRDIGTVVAPKAPMKIFLTADLDARAARRDAELADTSQGVDAVGESLSNRDHVDSTRAVSPLAAAEDAVVIDSTLLDLAETVERVWELLKERNLLGLPIVAILGRPNVGKSTLINRFLGRREAIVEDTPGVTRDRVQYECEWNDRRFIIMDTGGWESKPDGISIQVSASAEIAMQEADVLCFVVDAQVGALDEDDVLVQELRKAKKPTLLVANKVDGDSDESDAHALWNIGLGEPHFVSALHGRGSGDLLDLIVNELPEVGGAQAQDGYRRIALIGRPNVGKSSLLNALAGESLSIVDDVAGTTRDPVDSLIDFGGSIWRFVDTAGLKKRANQASGTDYYATLRTQAALERCECAVVVLDASLPISEQDLRVITMVEEAGKALVLVMNKWDLVDEDRRDQLDKEIDRHLDQVEWAQRVNVAAKTGWHRDRLAPAIRTALDSWERRVPTAKLNSFLGALIGATPPPVRGGKQPKIYYATQAGISPPKFVVFSSGWIEPSYRRFIERRLREEFGFPGTPVMVAIRVKERDKENG
;
A
#
# COMPACT_ATOMS: atom_id res chain seq x y z
N MET A 1 0.28 -4.64 7.24
CA MET A 1 1.27 -5.65 7.63
C MET A 1 1.16 -6.84 6.67
N ILE A 2 2.29 -7.36 6.22
CA ILE A 2 2.37 -8.41 5.19
C ILE A 2 2.72 -9.74 5.85
N VAL A 3 2.02 -10.81 5.47
CA VAL A 3 2.31 -12.17 5.94
C VAL A 3 2.79 -13.01 4.76
N ILE A 4 3.97 -13.61 4.90
CA ILE A 4 4.45 -14.66 3.99
C ILE A 4 4.29 -15.99 4.69
N ALA A 5 3.53 -16.90 4.08
CA ALA A 5 3.41 -18.28 4.51
C ALA A 5 4.39 -19.17 3.74
N ILE A 6 5.27 -19.89 4.44
CA ILE A 6 6.21 -20.85 3.84
C ILE A 6 5.97 -22.26 4.42
N ASP A 7 5.48 -23.15 3.57
CA ASP A 7 5.20 -24.55 3.86
C ASP A 7 6.14 -25.48 3.09
N GLY A 8 6.13 -26.77 3.44
CA GLY A 8 6.91 -27.80 2.76
C GLY A 8 7.38 -28.94 3.68
N PRO A 9 8.03 -29.98 3.16
CA PRO A 9 8.52 -31.11 3.94
C PRO A 9 9.78 -30.76 4.77
N SER A 10 10.14 -31.64 5.69
CA SER A 10 11.36 -31.46 6.51
C SER A 10 12.61 -31.54 5.63
N GLY A 11 13.61 -30.70 5.89
CA GLY A 11 14.86 -30.64 5.11
C GLY A 11 14.78 -29.87 3.78
N ALA A 12 13.61 -29.32 3.41
CA ALA A 12 13.47 -28.51 2.19
C ALA A 12 14.11 -27.11 2.25
N GLY A 13 14.69 -26.69 3.39
CA GLY A 13 15.31 -25.36 3.54
C GLY A 13 14.37 -24.25 4.04
N LYS A 14 13.15 -24.58 4.49
CA LYS A 14 12.15 -23.58 4.94
C LYS A 14 12.68 -22.62 6.00
N SER A 15 13.32 -23.15 7.05
CA SER A 15 13.75 -22.35 8.20
C SER A 15 14.89 -21.42 7.87
N SER A 16 15.81 -21.84 7.01
CA SER A 16 16.90 -20.98 6.51
C SER A 16 16.35 -19.89 5.59
N THR A 17 15.53 -20.27 4.60
CA THR A 17 14.94 -19.32 3.64
C THR A 17 14.06 -18.29 4.33
N SER A 18 13.20 -18.72 5.25
CA SER A 18 12.27 -17.84 5.98
C SER A 18 13.01 -16.82 6.85
N ARG A 19 14.07 -17.25 7.55
CA ARG A 19 14.91 -16.36 8.37
C ARG A 19 15.65 -15.34 7.51
N GLU A 20 16.20 -15.74 6.38
CA GLU A 20 16.93 -14.83 5.50
C GLU A 20 16.02 -13.78 4.88
N ILE A 21 14.83 -14.18 4.39
CA ILE A 21 13.83 -13.24 3.87
C ILE A 21 13.40 -12.25 4.96
N ALA A 22 13.08 -12.75 6.15
CA ALA A 22 12.69 -11.89 7.26
C ALA A 22 13.81 -10.92 7.67
N ARG A 23 15.06 -11.37 7.67
CA ARG A 23 16.23 -10.52 7.96
C ARG A 23 16.40 -9.44 6.90
N ARG A 24 16.40 -9.82 5.61
CA ARG A 24 16.55 -8.91 4.47
C ARG A 24 15.45 -7.85 4.42
N ALA A 25 14.22 -8.24 4.71
CA ALA A 25 13.07 -7.33 4.72
C ALA A 25 12.91 -6.50 6.00
N GLY A 26 13.67 -6.79 7.06
CA GLY A 26 13.48 -6.18 8.38
C GLY A 26 12.13 -6.56 9.01
N TRP A 27 11.67 -7.79 8.76
CA TRP A 27 10.38 -8.31 9.20
C TRP A 27 10.53 -9.29 10.38
N ASN A 28 9.41 -9.57 11.05
CA ASN A 28 9.36 -10.60 12.07
C ASN A 28 9.46 -12.00 11.45
N TYR A 29 9.85 -12.97 12.25
CA TYR A 29 9.93 -14.38 11.86
C TYR A 29 9.20 -15.25 12.88
N LEU A 30 8.48 -16.26 12.42
CA LEU A 30 7.80 -17.24 13.27
C LEU A 30 8.05 -18.67 12.76
N ASP A 31 8.73 -19.47 13.58
CA ASP A 31 8.80 -20.93 13.45
C ASP A 31 7.65 -21.56 14.23
N THR A 32 6.59 -21.99 13.51
CA THR A 32 5.47 -22.66 14.17
C THR A 32 5.85 -24.03 14.72
N GLY A 33 6.83 -24.71 14.12
CA GLY A 33 7.35 -25.98 14.60
C GLY A 33 7.99 -25.88 15.98
N ALA A 34 8.67 -24.77 16.27
CA ALA A 34 9.22 -24.49 17.59
C ALA A 34 8.13 -24.40 18.68
N LEU A 35 6.95 -23.84 18.35
CA LEU A 35 5.82 -23.80 19.29
C LEU A 35 5.29 -25.19 19.62
N TYR A 36 5.14 -26.06 18.62
CA TYR A 36 4.74 -27.45 18.83
C TYR A 36 5.76 -28.23 19.67
N ARG A 37 7.06 -27.99 19.45
CA ARG A 37 8.13 -28.58 20.27
C ARG A 37 8.15 -28.05 21.69
N ALA A 38 7.86 -26.77 21.91
CA ALA A 38 7.72 -26.20 23.25
C ALA A 38 6.55 -26.80 24.02
N VAL A 39 5.40 -27.03 23.37
CA VAL A 39 4.29 -27.77 24.01
C VAL A 39 4.70 -29.21 24.32
N THR A 40 5.46 -29.85 23.43
CA THR A 40 5.97 -31.21 23.64
C THR A 40 6.93 -31.28 24.83
N TRP A 41 7.80 -30.27 24.98
CA TRP A 41 8.67 -30.13 26.13
C TRP A 41 7.86 -30.01 27.43
N LEU A 42 6.82 -29.16 27.43
CA LEU A 42 5.93 -29.02 28.58
C LEU A 42 5.21 -30.34 28.90
N ALA A 43 4.69 -31.03 27.89
CA ALA A 43 4.02 -32.33 28.06
C ALA A 43 4.94 -33.37 28.71
N LEU A 44 6.20 -33.43 28.28
CA LEU A 44 7.21 -34.32 28.86
C LEU A 44 7.64 -33.91 30.27
N SER A 45 7.66 -32.61 30.58
CA SER A 45 7.93 -32.12 31.95
C SER A 45 6.79 -32.45 32.93
N LEU A 46 5.56 -32.55 32.42
CA LEU A 46 4.36 -32.91 33.17
C LEU A 46 4.13 -34.43 33.21
N ASP A 47 4.96 -35.21 32.51
CA ASP A 47 4.82 -36.66 32.30
C ASP A 47 3.40 -37.08 31.85
N SER A 48 2.81 -36.30 30.93
CA SER A 48 1.43 -36.51 30.49
C SER A 48 1.24 -36.23 29.01
N GLN A 49 0.46 -37.09 28.35
CA GLN A 49 -0.02 -36.89 26.98
C GLN A 49 -1.48 -36.45 26.92
N ASP A 50 -2.15 -36.27 28.07
CA ASP A 50 -3.52 -35.78 28.12
C ASP A 50 -3.56 -34.28 27.77
N ALA A 51 -4.24 -33.96 26.67
CA ALA A 51 -4.42 -32.59 26.19
C ALA A 51 -4.97 -31.65 27.27
N LYS A 52 -5.88 -32.11 28.15
CA LYS A 52 -6.44 -31.24 29.19
C LYS A 52 -5.37 -30.81 30.19
N VAL A 53 -4.49 -31.74 30.57
CA VAL A 53 -3.38 -31.48 31.50
C VAL A 53 -2.38 -30.53 30.85
N ILE A 54 -2.02 -30.76 29.59
CA ILE A 54 -1.08 -29.92 28.83
C ILE A 54 -1.63 -28.50 28.67
N ILE A 55 -2.89 -28.35 28.27
CA ILE A 55 -3.55 -27.03 28.09
C ILE A 55 -3.63 -26.28 29.42
N GLN A 56 -3.90 -26.98 30.53
CA GLN A 56 -3.87 -26.35 31.85
C GLN A 56 -2.44 -25.91 32.22
N GLY A 57 -1.43 -26.72 31.89
CA GLY A 57 -0.02 -26.35 32.02
C GLY A 57 0.35 -25.08 31.26
N LEU A 58 -0.17 -24.92 30.02
CA LEU A 58 0.07 -23.70 29.22
C LEU A 58 -0.51 -22.43 29.84
N LYS A 59 -1.53 -22.54 30.69
CA LYS A 59 -2.06 -21.39 31.44
C LYS A 59 -1.14 -20.99 32.60
N THR A 60 -0.46 -21.95 33.21
CA THR A 60 0.47 -21.73 34.32
C THR A 60 1.85 -21.28 33.81
N SER A 61 2.34 -21.92 32.75
CA SER A 61 3.64 -21.66 32.12
C SER A 61 3.43 -21.36 30.63
N PRO A 62 3.04 -20.12 30.29
CA PRO A 62 2.73 -19.76 28.91
C PRO A 62 3.97 -19.83 28.03
N ILE A 63 3.76 -20.26 26.77
CA ILE A 63 4.81 -20.23 25.77
C ILE A 63 4.94 -18.81 25.22
N ARG A 64 6.17 -18.30 25.17
CA ARG A 64 6.52 -17.01 24.56
C ARG A 64 7.58 -17.22 23.49
N PHE A 65 7.29 -16.72 22.29
CA PHE A 65 8.22 -16.73 21.17
C PHE A 65 8.74 -15.32 20.90
N VAL A 66 10.05 -15.17 20.76
CA VAL A 66 10.70 -13.92 20.35
C VAL A 66 10.84 -13.93 18.83
N ALA A 67 9.99 -13.17 18.14
CA ALA A 67 9.89 -13.14 16.68
C ALA A 67 10.99 -12.33 15.98
N ASN A 68 12.24 -12.46 16.45
CA ASN A 68 13.42 -11.82 15.86
C ASN A 68 14.11 -12.82 14.90
N PRO A 69 14.26 -12.51 13.60
CA PRO A 69 14.92 -13.41 12.65
C PRO A 69 16.42 -13.61 12.91
N GLN A 70 17.09 -12.71 13.64
CA GLN A 70 18.51 -12.83 13.97
C GLN A 70 18.75 -13.79 15.15
N ASP A 71 17.86 -13.77 16.15
CA ASP A 71 17.98 -14.58 17.37
C ASP A 71 16.59 -14.98 17.89
N PRO A 72 15.93 -15.96 17.24
CA PRO A 72 14.61 -16.41 17.65
C PRO A 72 14.71 -17.28 18.91
N LYS A 73 14.00 -16.87 19.97
CA LYS A 73 13.99 -17.55 21.28
C LYS A 73 12.62 -18.06 21.66
N VAL A 74 12.60 -19.16 22.41
CA VAL A 74 11.37 -19.80 22.89
C VAL A 74 11.47 -19.99 24.40
N PHE A 75 10.45 -19.51 25.11
CA PHE A 75 10.35 -19.61 26.55
C PHE A 75 9.09 -20.39 26.93
N CYS A 76 9.15 -21.12 28.04
CA CYS A 76 7.98 -21.65 28.73
C CYS A 76 7.98 -21.13 30.16
N GLY A 77 7.03 -20.24 30.48
CA GLY A 77 7.13 -19.39 31.67
C GLY A 77 8.39 -18.51 31.60
N ASP A 78 9.24 -18.60 32.62
CA ASP A 78 10.49 -17.84 32.72
C ASP A 78 11.73 -18.61 32.21
N VAL A 79 11.56 -19.87 31.79
CA VAL A 79 12.66 -20.73 31.34
C VAL A 79 12.89 -20.57 29.84
N ASP A 80 14.13 -20.28 29.44
CA ASP A 80 14.56 -20.33 28.04
C ASP A 80 14.77 -21.79 27.64
N ILE A 81 13.93 -22.29 26.73
CA ILE A 81 13.94 -23.69 26.27
C ILE A 81 14.41 -23.81 24.82
N THR A 82 15.01 -22.74 24.27
CA THR A 82 15.36 -22.62 22.86
C THR A 82 16.19 -23.80 22.34
N ASP A 83 17.20 -24.25 23.09
CA ASP A 83 18.04 -25.37 22.68
C ASP A 83 17.43 -26.73 23.04
N GLU A 84 16.76 -26.81 24.19
CA GLU A 84 16.16 -28.05 24.70
C GLU A 84 15.07 -28.60 23.76
N ILE A 85 14.28 -27.71 23.15
CA ILE A 85 13.23 -28.10 22.19
C ILE A 85 13.77 -28.75 20.91
N ARG A 86 15.09 -28.64 20.64
CA ARG A 86 15.74 -29.21 19.45
C ARG A 86 16.38 -30.57 19.69
N THR A 87 16.34 -31.08 20.92
CA THR A 87 16.90 -32.40 21.26
C THR A 87 16.16 -33.55 20.57
N ALA A 88 16.83 -34.71 20.44
CA ALA A 88 16.24 -35.92 19.87
C ALA A 88 14.97 -36.34 20.62
N ARG A 89 15.01 -36.32 21.97
CA ARG A 89 13.86 -36.63 22.84
C ARG A 89 12.59 -35.86 22.48
N ILE A 90 12.72 -34.55 22.19
CA ILE A 90 11.58 -33.73 21.79
C ILE A 90 11.17 -34.02 20.34
N THR A 91 12.15 -34.19 19.45
CA THR A 91 11.90 -34.47 18.04
C THR A 91 11.13 -35.76 17.82
N ASP A 92 11.40 -36.79 18.62
CA ASP A 92 10.71 -38.09 18.53
C ASP A 92 9.27 -38.04 19.07
N ALA A 93 9.01 -37.18 20.07
CA ALA A 93 7.70 -37.07 20.72
C ALA A 93 6.74 -36.06 20.04
N VAL A 94 7.24 -35.10 19.27
CA VAL A 94 6.43 -33.96 18.76
C VAL A 94 5.28 -34.38 17.85
N SER A 95 5.44 -35.46 17.08
CA SER A 95 4.41 -35.91 16.13
C SER A 95 3.13 -36.36 16.85
N ALA A 96 3.26 -37.07 17.98
CA ALA A 96 2.11 -37.51 18.76
C ALA A 96 1.36 -36.34 19.40
N ILE A 97 2.08 -35.38 19.98
CA ILE A 97 1.50 -34.21 20.64
C ILE A 97 0.85 -33.25 19.61
N SER A 98 1.54 -32.97 18.50
CA SER A 98 1.08 -32.04 17.46
C SER A 98 -0.12 -32.53 16.64
N ALA A 99 -0.42 -33.83 16.68
CA ALA A 99 -1.61 -34.42 16.08
C ALA A 99 -2.90 -34.16 16.89
N ASN A 100 -2.79 -33.75 18.16
CA ASN A 100 -3.94 -33.55 19.02
C ASN A 100 -4.73 -32.27 18.65
N PRO A 101 -6.02 -32.36 18.26
CA PRO A 101 -6.79 -31.19 17.80
C PRO A 101 -6.94 -30.07 18.84
N ALA A 102 -7.08 -30.41 20.12
CA ALA A 102 -7.26 -29.42 21.17
C ALA A 102 -5.98 -28.59 21.38
N ILE A 103 -4.81 -29.24 21.30
CA ILE A 103 -3.51 -28.55 21.38
C ILE A 103 -3.29 -27.66 20.15
N ARG A 104 -3.66 -28.13 18.95
CA ARG A 104 -3.57 -27.34 17.72
C ARG A 104 -4.40 -26.06 17.81
N GLN A 105 -5.62 -26.14 18.34
CA GLN A 105 -6.50 -24.97 18.51
C GLN A 105 -5.90 -23.91 19.45
N GLU A 106 -5.33 -24.33 20.59
CA GLU A 106 -4.66 -23.41 21.50
C GLU A 106 -3.41 -22.75 20.87
N LEU A 107 -2.60 -23.52 20.15
CA LEU A 107 -1.42 -23.00 19.46
C LEU A 107 -1.77 -22.09 18.29
N LEU A 108 -2.87 -22.34 17.59
CA LEU A 108 -3.35 -21.47 16.51
C LEU A 108 -3.65 -20.06 17.04
N GLY A 109 -4.30 -19.97 18.21
CA GLY A 109 -4.53 -18.69 18.88
C GLY A 109 -3.24 -17.95 19.27
N LEU A 110 -2.18 -18.68 19.68
CA LEU A 110 -0.87 -18.09 19.94
C LEU A 110 -0.18 -17.62 18.65
N GLN A 111 -0.25 -18.42 17.59
CA GLN A 111 0.31 -18.07 16.27
C GLN A 111 -0.32 -16.80 15.72
N HIS A 112 -1.65 -16.70 15.73
CA HIS A 112 -2.36 -15.49 15.32
C HIS A 112 -1.95 -14.27 16.14
N LYS A 113 -1.86 -14.38 17.47
CA LYS A 113 -1.38 -13.28 18.33
C LYS A 113 0.03 -12.83 18.00
N ILE A 114 0.93 -13.73 17.60
CA ILE A 114 2.30 -13.38 17.19
C ILE A 114 2.27 -12.66 15.83
N ILE A 115 1.50 -13.19 14.88
CA ILE A 115 1.33 -12.60 13.54
C ILE A 115 0.76 -11.19 13.67
N GLU A 116 -0.34 -11.01 14.41
CA GLU A 116 -1.03 -9.73 14.60
C GLU A 116 -0.17 -8.64 15.26
N LYS A 117 0.84 -9.04 16.05
CA LYS A 117 1.76 -8.11 16.73
C LYS A 117 2.90 -7.60 15.84
N ALA A 118 3.07 -8.12 14.63
CA ALA A 118 4.13 -7.65 13.74
C ALA A 118 3.80 -6.26 13.18
N ASP A 119 4.75 -5.33 13.22
CA ASP A 119 4.51 -3.94 12.81
C ASP A 119 4.54 -3.77 11.28
N ARG A 120 5.57 -4.32 10.62
CA ARG A 120 5.82 -4.16 9.17
C ARG A 120 5.36 -5.39 8.38
N GLY A 121 5.93 -6.54 8.70
CA GLY A 121 5.63 -7.82 8.07
C GLY A 121 6.15 -8.99 8.89
N ILE A 122 5.72 -10.20 8.55
CA ILE A 122 6.15 -11.43 9.21
C ILE A 122 6.26 -12.58 8.21
N VAL A 123 7.36 -13.34 8.31
CA VAL A 123 7.52 -14.62 7.61
C VAL A 123 7.21 -15.75 8.57
N VAL A 124 6.19 -16.55 8.23
CA VAL A 124 5.69 -17.65 9.05
C VAL A 124 5.98 -18.95 8.34
N GLU A 125 6.70 -19.85 9.02
CA GLU A 125 7.02 -21.16 8.46
C GLU A 125 6.36 -22.33 9.20
N GLY A 126 6.10 -23.40 8.46
CA GLY A 126 5.51 -24.60 9.02
C GLY A 126 5.15 -25.65 7.98
N ARG A 127 4.03 -26.33 8.24
CA ARG A 127 3.51 -27.43 7.39
C ARG A 127 2.11 -27.15 6.85
N ASP A 128 1.33 -26.34 7.56
CA ASP A 128 -0.04 -25.99 7.23
C ASP A 128 -0.28 -24.48 7.41
N ILE A 129 0.73 -23.65 7.08
CA ILE A 129 0.63 -22.20 7.22
C ILE A 129 -0.34 -21.64 6.20
N GLY A 130 -0.13 -21.88 4.91
CA GLY A 130 -0.96 -21.37 3.83
C GLY A 130 -2.36 -21.99 3.77
N THR A 131 -2.62 -23.08 4.50
CA THR A 131 -3.91 -23.77 4.55
C THR A 131 -4.70 -23.51 5.83
N VAL A 132 -4.02 -23.40 6.99
CA VAL A 132 -4.68 -23.31 8.31
C VAL A 132 -4.30 -22.04 9.07
N VAL A 133 -2.99 -21.74 9.20
CA VAL A 133 -2.53 -20.65 10.08
C VAL A 133 -2.76 -19.28 9.46
N ALA A 134 -2.36 -19.10 8.21
CA ALA A 134 -2.48 -17.87 7.44
C ALA A 134 -3.03 -18.16 6.03
N PRO A 135 -4.28 -18.68 5.91
CA PRO A 135 -4.91 -18.99 4.62
C PRO A 135 -5.20 -17.76 3.77
N LYS A 136 -5.01 -16.56 4.32
CA LYS A 136 -5.23 -15.27 3.65
C LYS A 136 -3.92 -14.53 3.43
N ALA A 137 -2.77 -15.20 3.62
CA ALA A 137 -1.47 -14.62 3.36
C ALA A 137 -1.37 -14.21 1.88
N PRO A 138 -0.96 -12.97 1.55
CA PRO A 138 -0.82 -12.50 0.17
C PRO A 138 0.25 -13.27 -0.62
N MET A 139 1.18 -13.93 0.07
CA MET A 139 2.14 -14.86 -0.50
C MET A 139 2.15 -16.17 0.29
N LYS A 140 1.93 -17.27 -0.42
CA LYS A 140 2.05 -18.63 0.08
C LYS A 140 3.05 -19.37 -0.79
N ILE A 141 4.03 -19.98 -0.17
CA ILE A 141 5.13 -20.67 -0.82
C ILE A 141 5.14 -22.09 -0.31
N PHE A 142 5.18 -23.06 -1.22
CA PHE A 142 5.40 -24.45 -0.87
C PHE A 142 6.79 -24.85 -1.38
N LEU A 143 7.75 -24.93 -0.46
CA LEU A 143 9.13 -25.23 -0.76
C LEU A 143 9.33 -26.75 -0.79
N THR A 144 9.78 -27.30 -1.92
CA THR A 144 10.03 -28.73 -2.10
C THR A 144 11.49 -29.01 -2.37
N ALA A 145 11.90 -30.26 -2.17
CA ALA A 145 13.17 -30.80 -2.63
C ALA A 145 13.11 -32.33 -2.65
N ASP A 146 13.87 -32.95 -3.54
CA ASP A 146 14.02 -34.40 -3.60
C ASP A 146 14.58 -34.97 -2.30
N LEU A 147 14.21 -36.21 -1.97
CA LEU A 147 14.57 -36.84 -0.70
C LEU A 147 16.08 -36.88 -0.48
N ASP A 148 16.86 -37.18 -1.52
CA ASP A 148 18.32 -37.26 -1.45
C ASP A 148 18.95 -35.91 -1.11
N ALA A 149 18.47 -34.84 -1.74
CA ALA A 149 18.92 -33.47 -1.45
C ALA A 149 18.58 -33.06 0.00
N ARG A 150 17.37 -33.41 0.47
CA ARG A 150 16.95 -33.13 1.85
C ARG A 150 17.73 -33.95 2.87
N ALA A 151 18.01 -35.21 2.57
CA ALA A 151 18.81 -36.10 3.42
C ALA A 151 20.24 -35.58 3.54
N ALA A 152 20.89 -35.23 2.43
CA ALA A 152 22.24 -34.67 2.42
C ALA A 152 22.35 -33.35 3.21
N ARG A 153 21.40 -32.43 3.03
CA ARG A 153 21.36 -31.17 3.81
C ARG A 153 21.19 -31.44 5.30
N ARG A 154 20.27 -32.34 5.66
CA ARG A 154 19.97 -32.64 7.05
C ARG A 154 21.10 -33.40 7.75
N ASP A 155 21.80 -34.25 7.01
CA ASP A 155 23.01 -34.93 7.46
C ASP A 155 24.13 -33.92 7.79
N ALA A 156 24.36 -32.97 6.89
CA ALA A 156 25.32 -31.88 7.10
C ALA A 156 24.98 -31.00 8.31
N GLU A 157 23.70 -30.75 8.60
CA GLU A 157 23.26 -30.02 9.80
C GLU A 157 23.52 -30.79 11.11
N LEU A 158 23.53 -32.13 11.07
CA LEU A 158 23.72 -32.99 12.24
C LEU A 158 25.19 -33.19 12.60
N ALA A 159 26.11 -32.95 11.66
CA ALA A 159 27.56 -33.06 11.80
C ALA A 159 27.96 -34.29 12.65
N ASP A 160 28.48 -34.08 13.86
CA ASP A 160 28.99 -35.13 14.77
C ASP A 160 27.94 -36.12 15.30
N THR A 161 26.65 -35.85 15.09
CA THR A 161 25.54 -36.73 15.49
C THR A 161 24.87 -37.44 14.31
N SER A 162 25.42 -37.30 13.11
CA SER A 162 24.95 -37.99 11.90
C SER A 162 25.03 -39.52 12.05
N GLN A 163 23.99 -40.21 11.54
CA GLN A 163 23.98 -41.66 11.35
C GLN A 163 24.16 -42.04 9.86
N GLY A 164 24.55 -41.09 9.02
CA GLY A 164 24.68 -41.21 7.57
C GLY A 164 23.44 -40.77 6.79
N VAL A 165 23.67 -40.30 5.56
CA VAL A 165 22.64 -39.76 4.64
C VAL A 165 21.48 -40.74 4.43
N ASP A 166 21.76 -42.05 4.30
CA ASP A 166 20.72 -43.07 4.07
C ASP A 166 19.76 -43.20 5.26
N ALA A 167 20.29 -43.25 6.49
CA ALA A 167 19.47 -43.34 7.71
C ALA A 167 18.64 -42.07 7.95
N VAL A 168 19.21 -40.90 7.62
CA VAL A 168 18.50 -39.62 7.63
C VAL A 168 17.40 -39.61 6.57
N GLY A 169 17.65 -40.14 5.38
CA GLY A 169 16.68 -40.29 4.29
C GLY A 169 15.49 -41.16 4.67
N GLU A 170 15.72 -42.34 5.26
CA GLU A 170 14.64 -43.21 5.75
C GLU A 170 13.80 -42.54 6.83
N SER A 171 14.45 -41.84 7.78
CA SER A 171 13.75 -41.09 8.83
C SER A 171 12.88 -39.96 8.25
N LEU A 172 13.40 -39.20 7.28
CA LEU A 172 12.65 -38.14 6.62
C LEU A 172 11.45 -38.69 5.83
N SER A 173 11.65 -39.77 5.08
CA SER A 173 10.60 -40.44 4.29
C SER A 173 9.46 -40.94 5.17
N ASN A 174 9.78 -41.63 6.27
CA ASN A 174 8.78 -42.10 7.23
C ASN A 174 7.98 -40.94 7.84
N ARG A 175 8.65 -39.84 8.15
CA ARG A 175 7.99 -38.64 8.70
C ARG A 175 7.09 -37.96 7.68
N ASP A 176 7.56 -37.79 6.46
CA ASP A 176 6.75 -37.20 5.39
C ASP A 176 5.50 -38.03 5.12
N HIS A 177 5.60 -39.37 5.13
CA HIS A 177 4.44 -40.25 5.01
C HIS A 177 3.43 -40.04 6.14
N VAL A 178 3.88 -40.02 7.40
CA VAL A 178 3.01 -39.75 8.56
C VAL A 178 2.39 -38.36 8.48
N ASP A 179 3.17 -37.34 8.11
CA ASP A 179 2.72 -35.94 8.08
C ASP A 179 1.73 -35.65 6.95
N SER A 180 1.86 -36.33 5.80
CA SER A 180 0.97 -36.21 4.64
C SER A 180 -0.32 -37.01 4.76
N THR A 181 -0.31 -38.13 5.50
CA THR A 181 -1.47 -39.05 5.62
C THR A 181 -2.33 -38.83 6.86
N ARG A 182 -1.96 -37.89 7.75
CA ARG A 182 -2.71 -37.62 8.98
C ARG A 182 -4.10 -37.03 8.72
N ALA A 183 -5.06 -37.44 9.55
CA ALA A 183 -6.46 -37.00 9.43
C ALA A 183 -6.69 -35.50 9.72
N VAL A 184 -5.76 -34.84 10.42
CA VAL A 184 -5.88 -33.43 10.83
C VAL A 184 -4.66 -32.65 10.35
N SER A 185 -4.89 -31.60 9.55
CA SER A 185 -3.87 -30.71 8.97
C SER A 185 -2.76 -31.44 8.18
N PRO A 186 -3.05 -32.30 7.20
CA PRO A 186 -2.00 -33.00 6.44
C PRO A 186 -1.02 -32.01 5.78
N LEU A 187 0.23 -32.43 5.60
CA LEU A 187 1.20 -31.67 4.81
C LEU A 187 0.69 -31.59 3.35
N ALA A 188 0.19 -30.42 2.97
CA ALA A 188 -0.34 -30.17 1.63
C ALA A 188 -0.07 -28.71 1.24
N ALA A 189 0.25 -28.50 -0.03
CA ALA A 189 0.30 -27.15 -0.59
C ALA A 189 -1.10 -26.54 -0.56
N ALA A 190 -1.19 -25.25 -0.20
CA ALA A 190 -2.43 -24.50 -0.42
C ALA A 190 -2.70 -24.38 -1.93
N GLU A 191 -3.97 -24.31 -2.33
CA GLU A 191 -4.37 -24.28 -3.75
C GLU A 191 -3.74 -23.12 -4.53
N ASP A 192 -3.54 -21.98 -3.86
CA ASP A 192 -2.93 -20.75 -4.38
C ASP A 192 -1.45 -20.59 -4.02
N ALA A 193 -0.80 -21.63 -3.48
CA ALA A 193 0.62 -21.60 -3.14
C ALA A 193 1.51 -21.70 -4.38
N VAL A 194 2.56 -20.88 -4.42
CA VAL A 194 3.63 -20.99 -5.41
C VAL A 194 4.58 -22.11 -4.96
N VAL A 195 4.71 -23.15 -5.78
CA VAL A 195 5.66 -24.24 -5.52
C VAL A 195 7.05 -23.82 -5.97
N ILE A 196 8.03 -23.93 -5.07
CA ILE A 196 9.45 -23.69 -5.38
C ILE A 196 10.21 -24.98 -5.13
N ASP A 197 10.79 -25.54 -6.19
CA ASP A 197 11.71 -26.67 -6.08
C ASP A 197 13.12 -26.16 -5.78
N SER A 198 13.60 -26.47 -4.58
CA SER A 198 14.93 -26.11 -4.12
C SER A 198 15.96 -27.20 -4.36
N THR A 199 15.65 -28.31 -5.04
CA THR A 199 16.55 -29.48 -5.17
C THR A 199 17.95 -29.11 -5.66
N LEU A 200 18.05 -28.24 -6.66
CA LEU A 200 19.31 -27.79 -7.26
C LEU A 200 19.69 -26.35 -6.88
N LEU A 201 18.96 -25.74 -5.94
CA LEU A 201 19.21 -24.37 -5.51
C LEU A 201 19.96 -24.37 -4.18
N ASP A 202 20.94 -23.46 -4.06
CA ASP A 202 21.48 -23.11 -2.75
C ASP A 202 20.54 -22.16 -1.98
N LEU A 203 20.93 -21.78 -0.76
CA LEU A 203 20.12 -20.89 0.06
C LEU A 203 19.96 -19.49 -0.57
N ALA A 204 21.02 -18.93 -1.14
CA ALA A 204 21.00 -17.60 -1.72
C ALA A 204 20.10 -17.57 -2.96
N GLU A 205 20.23 -18.56 -3.84
CA GLU A 205 19.38 -18.74 -5.03
C GLU A 205 17.92 -18.95 -4.65
N THR A 206 17.65 -19.75 -3.62
CA THR A 206 16.28 -19.96 -3.11
C THR A 206 15.69 -18.64 -2.57
N VAL A 207 16.47 -17.87 -1.82
CA VAL A 207 16.04 -16.57 -1.28
C VAL A 207 15.79 -15.56 -2.38
N GLU A 208 16.67 -15.44 -3.37
CA GLU A 208 16.46 -14.57 -4.53
C GLU A 208 15.19 -14.96 -5.30
N ARG A 209 14.95 -16.25 -5.51
CA ARG A 209 13.74 -16.70 -6.19
C ARG A 209 12.47 -16.28 -5.45
N VAL A 210 12.46 -16.39 -4.12
CA VAL A 210 11.34 -15.88 -3.31
C VAL A 210 11.26 -14.35 -3.40
N TRP A 211 12.40 -13.67 -3.36
CA TRP A 211 12.47 -12.21 -3.42
C TRP A 211 11.91 -11.64 -4.72
N GLU A 212 12.19 -12.26 -5.86
CA GLU A 212 11.60 -11.93 -7.16
C GLU A 212 10.07 -12.01 -7.12
N LEU A 213 9.52 -13.09 -6.56
CA LEU A 213 8.07 -13.26 -6.43
C LEU A 213 7.45 -12.18 -5.54
N LEU A 214 8.14 -11.75 -4.48
CA LEU A 214 7.68 -10.66 -3.62
C LEU A 214 7.68 -9.32 -4.37
N LYS A 215 8.70 -9.06 -5.20
CA LYS A 215 8.76 -7.88 -6.08
C LYS A 215 7.66 -7.89 -7.13
N GLU A 216 7.46 -9.01 -7.83
CA GLU A 216 6.43 -9.17 -8.86
C GLU A 216 5.02 -8.93 -8.30
N ARG A 217 4.77 -9.33 -7.06
CA ARG A 217 3.49 -9.10 -6.38
C ARG A 217 3.39 -7.75 -5.65
N ASN A 218 4.40 -6.88 -5.78
CA ASN A 218 4.48 -5.59 -5.06
C ASN A 218 4.29 -5.72 -3.54
N LEU A 219 4.77 -6.80 -2.94
CA LEU A 219 4.66 -7.08 -1.51
C LEU A 219 5.83 -6.51 -0.69
N LEU A 220 6.68 -5.71 -1.30
CA LEU A 220 7.77 -5.02 -0.60
C LEU A 220 7.40 -3.53 -0.52
N GLY A 221 7.35 -3.00 0.70
CA GLY A 221 7.08 -1.58 0.93
C GLY A 221 8.15 -0.70 0.30
N LEU A 222 7.75 0.44 -0.29
CA LEU A 222 8.70 1.42 -0.80
C LEU A 222 9.37 2.17 0.37
N PRO A 223 10.68 2.44 0.31
CA PRO A 223 11.36 3.31 1.26
C PRO A 223 10.77 4.72 1.26
N ILE A 224 10.69 5.35 2.42
CA ILE A 224 10.17 6.72 2.54
C ILE A 224 11.31 7.68 2.90
N VAL A 225 11.42 8.78 2.16
CA VAL A 225 12.34 9.89 2.40
C VAL A 225 11.52 11.11 2.85
N ALA A 226 11.72 11.59 4.07
CA ALA A 226 11.10 12.84 4.51
C ALA A 226 11.99 14.04 4.19
N ILE A 227 11.43 15.06 3.53
CA ILE A 227 12.12 16.34 3.32
C ILE A 227 11.61 17.34 4.36
N LEU A 228 12.52 17.72 5.26
CA LEU A 228 12.28 18.53 6.45
C LEU A 228 13.06 19.85 6.35
N GLY A 229 12.58 20.91 6.99
CA GLY A 229 13.28 22.20 7.01
C GLY A 229 12.34 23.40 7.14
N ARG A 230 12.92 24.58 7.43
CA ARG A 230 12.18 25.85 7.54
C ARG A 230 11.37 26.23 6.30
N PRO A 231 10.33 27.07 6.43
CA PRO A 231 9.72 27.71 5.27
C PRO A 231 10.78 28.40 4.39
N ASN A 232 10.56 28.44 3.08
CA ASN A 232 11.40 29.16 2.10
C ASN A 232 12.86 28.69 1.90
N VAL A 233 13.28 27.58 2.52
CA VAL A 233 14.59 26.94 2.26
C VAL A 233 14.66 26.21 0.91
N GLY A 234 13.54 26.10 0.19
CA GLY A 234 13.47 25.50 -1.15
C GLY A 234 13.15 24.00 -1.19
N LYS A 235 12.51 23.44 -0.14
CA LYS A 235 12.04 22.04 -0.10
C LYS A 235 11.21 21.66 -1.33
N SER A 236 10.15 22.40 -1.62
CA SER A 236 9.25 22.11 -2.76
C SER A 236 9.96 22.23 -4.12
N THR A 237 10.96 23.11 -4.23
CA THR A 237 11.83 23.21 -5.41
C THR A 237 12.70 21.96 -5.57
N LEU A 238 13.24 21.44 -4.45
CA LEU A 238 14.05 20.22 -4.44
C LEU A 238 13.22 18.98 -4.76
N ILE A 239 12.02 18.84 -4.16
CA ILE A 239 11.07 17.76 -4.47
C ILE A 239 10.76 17.75 -5.97
N ASN A 240 10.43 18.92 -6.52
CA ASN A 240 10.18 19.06 -7.95
C ASN A 240 11.33 18.63 -8.84
N ARG A 241 12.57 18.89 -8.39
CA ARG A 241 13.76 18.47 -9.10
C ARG A 241 13.87 16.94 -9.10
N PHE A 242 13.68 16.32 -7.95
CA PHE A 242 13.76 14.85 -7.78
C PHE A 242 12.72 14.10 -8.60
N LEU A 243 11.52 14.64 -8.74
CA LEU A 243 10.47 14.00 -9.54
C LEU A 243 10.75 14.01 -11.05
N GLY A 244 11.78 14.72 -11.53
CA GLY A 244 12.22 14.72 -12.95
C GLY A 244 11.19 15.27 -13.94
N ARG A 245 10.01 15.63 -13.46
CA ARG A 245 8.85 16.18 -14.15
C ARG A 245 8.22 17.20 -13.20
N ARG A 246 7.71 18.30 -13.75
CA ARG A 246 6.99 19.35 -13.00
C ARG A 246 5.65 18.82 -12.47
N GLU A 247 5.65 17.85 -11.57
CA GLU A 247 4.45 17.29 -10.92
C GLU A 247 4.19 17.87 -9.52
N ALA A 248 5.18 18.46 -8.84
CA ALA A 248 4.89 19.36 -7.73
C ALA A 248 4.61 20.77 -8.28
N ILE A 249 3.33 21.09 -8.48
CA ILE A 249 2.96 22.48 -8.69
C ILE A 249 3.37 23.23 -7.42
N VAL A 250 4.37 24.11 -7.53
CA VAL A 250 4.53 25.23 -6.60
C VAL A 250 3.33 26.13 -6.88
N GLU A 251 2.26 25.94 -6.11
CA GLU A 251 1.25 26.97 -5.95
C GLU A 251 1.72 27.84 -4.79
N ASP A 252 2.38 28.96 -5.12
CA ASP A 252 2.65 30.06 -4.19
C ASP A 252 1.35 30.82 -3.88
N THR A 253 0.35 30.12 -3.32
CA THR A 253 -0.82 30.75 -2.72
C THR A 253 -0.89 30.35 -1.24
N PRO A 254 -0.59 31.27 -0.31
CA PRO A 254 -0.76 31.00 1.12
C PRO A 254 -2.25 30.71 1.39
N GLY A 255 -2.63 29.47 1.72
CA GLY A 255 -3.97 29.17 2.23
C GLY A 255 -4.69 27.86 1.86
N VAL A 256 -4.08 26.90 1.16
CA VAL A 256 -4.71 25.61 0.77
C VAL A 256 -3.56 24.61 0.53
N THR A 257 -3.42 23.42 1.11
CA THR A 257 -4.24 22.47 1.88
C THR A 257 -3.39 21.88 3.02
N ARG A 258 -4.03 21.36 4.07
CA ARG A 258 -3.40 20.86 5.30
C ARG A 258 -3.06 19.35 5.26
N ASP A 259 -2.90 18.78 4.07
CA ASP A 259 -2.72 17.34 3.88
C ASP A 259 -1.31 16.99 3.39
N ARG A 260 -0.75 15.93 3.98
CA ARG A 260 0.61 15.44 3.72
C ARG A 260 0.68 14.88 2.30
N VAL A 261 1.56 15.42 1.46
CA VAL A 261 1.70 14.95 0.07
C VAL A 261 2.89 13.99 -0.02
N GLN A 262 2.60 12.76 -0.45
CA GLN A 262 3.59 11.74 -0.78
C GLN A 262 3.74 11.66 -2.29
N TYR A 263 4.98 11.61 -2.78
CA TYR A 263 5.30 11.51 -4.19
C TYR A 263 6.16 10.28 -4.45
N GLU A 264 5.80 9.45 -5.42
CA GLU A 264 6.67 8.37 -5.87
C GLU A 264 7.81 8.93 -6.73
N CYS A 265 9.04 8.55 -6.41
CA CYS A 265 10.26 8.95 -7.10
C CYS A 265 11.03 7.70 -7.52
N GLU A 266 11.72 7.80 -8.64
CA GLU A 266 12.57 6.73 -9.18
C GLU A 266 13.93 7.32 -9.57
N TRP A 267 15.00 6.69 -9.08
CA TRP A 267 16.37 7.06 -9.40
C TRP A 267 17.24 5.80 -9.51
N ASN A 268 17.96 5.61 -10.63
CA ASN A 268 18.77 4.41 -10.91
C ASN A 268 18.01 3.09 -10.65
N ASP A 269 16.80 2.96 -11.21
CA ASP A 269 15.88 1.82 -11.04
C ASP A 269 15.42 1.58 -9.58
N ARG A 270 15.74 2.50 -8.66
CA ARG A 270 15.30 2.49 -7.27
C ARG A 270 14.07 3.36 -7.09
N ARG A 271 12.94 2.75 -6.74
CA ARG A 271 11.69 3.44 -6.39
C ARG A 271 11.60 3.72 -4.90
N PHE A 272 11.14 4.92 -4.54
CA PHE A 272 10.93 5.35 -3.15
C PHE A 272 9.89 6.46 -3.09
N ILE A 273 9.38 6.74 -1.90
CA ILE A 273 8.40 7.80 -1.64
C ILE A 273 9.11 9.01 -1.05
N ILE A 274 8.86 10.19 -1.59
CA ILE A 274 9.24 11.47 -0.99
C ILE A 274 8.03 12.02 -0.24
N MET A 275 8.20 12.31 1.04
CA MET A 275 7.18 12.92 1.88
C MET A 275 7.48 14.40 2.07
N ASP A 276 6.58 15.27 1.61
CA ASP A 276 6.67 16.71 1.87
C ASP A 276 6.10 17.02 3.26
N THR A 277 6.98 17.49 4.14
CA THR A 277 6.56 18.07 5.41
C THR A 277 6.38 19.56 5.17
N GLY A 278 5.13 19.98 4.99
CA GLY A 278 4.79 21.39 4.88
C GLY A 278 5.57 22.22 5.91
N GLY A 279 6.10 23.37 5.49
CA GLY A 279 6.99 24.18 6.31
C GLY A 279 6.40 24.40 7.71
N TRP A 280 7.22 24.20 8.74
CA TRP A 280 6.75 24.35 10.12
C TRP A 280 6.33 25.80 10.39
N GLU A 281 5.13 25.99 10.94
CA GLU A 281 4.57 27.31 11.24
C GLU A 281 5.19 27.86 12.53
N SER A 282 5.99 28.93 12.42
CA SER A 282 6.33 29.78 13.56
C SER A 282 5.12 30.69 13.86
N LYS A 283 4.57 30.62 15.08
CA LYS A 283 3.52 31.56 15.49
C LYS A 283 4.13 32.94 15.74
N PRO A 284 3.46 34.05 15.36
CA PRO A 284 3.99 35.41 15.51
C PRO A 284 4.31 35.86 16.96
N ASP A 285 3.86 35.12 17.98
CA ASP A 285 3.86 35.59 19.38
C ASP A 285 5.05 35.13 20.24
N GLY A 286 6.13 34.61 19.65
CA GLY A 286 7.42 34.47 20.35
C GLY A 286 7.45 33.49 21.56
N ILE A 287 6.45 32.62 21.72
CA ILE A 287 6.40 31.65 22.81
C ILE A 287 6.32 30.22 22.24
N SER A 288 7.42 29.49 22.45
CA SER A 288 7.69 28.08 22.12
C SER A 288 7.71 27.72 20.63
N ILE A 289 8.92 27.50 20.11
CA ILE A 289 9.17 26.71 18.90
C ILE A 289 8.85 25.26 19.24
N GLN A 290 7.75 24.72 18.72
CA GLN A 290 7.41 23.31 18.82
C GLN A 290 7.43 22.70 17.42
N VAL A 291 8.04 21.52 17.29
CA VAL A 291 8.00 20.76 16.03
C VAL A 291 6.53 20.49 15.69
N SER A 292 6.16 20.71 14.43
CA SER A 292 4.78 20.46 14.01
C SER A 292 4.48 18.96 14.12
N ALA A 293 3.25 18.61 14.49
CA ALA A 293 2.80 17.21 14.50
C ALA A 293 3.01 16.51 13.14
N SER A 294 3.04 17.28 12.05
CA SER A 294 3.35 16.78 10.71
C SER A 294 4.83 16.38 10.55
N ALA A 295 5.77 17.16 11.09
CA ALA A 295 7.19 16.83 11.04
C ALA A 295 7.53 15.65 11.97
N GLU A 296 6.92 15.58 13.16
CA GLU A 296 7.09 14.42 14.05
C GLU A 296 6.65 13.11 13.40
N ILE A 297 5.48 13.09 12.78
CA ILE A 297 4.96 11.89 12.14
C ILE A 297 5.78 11.52 10.91
N ALA A 298 6.24 12.50 10.12
CA ALA A 298 7.14 12.24 9.02
C ALA A 298 8.48 11.64 9.47
N MET A 299 9.04 12.12 10.59
CA MET A 299 10.23 11.52 11.20
C MET A 299 9.97 10.09 11.69
N GLN A 300 8.75 9.75 12.12
CA GLN A 300 8.38 8.40 12.54
C GLN A 300 8.17 7.44 11.37
N GLU A 301 7.59 7.91 10.26
CA GLU A 301 7.26 7.07 9.10
C GLU A 301 8.44 6.91 8.12
N ALA A 302 9.28 7.93 7.97
CA ALA A 302 10.37 7.92 7.00
C ALA A 302 11.47 6.91 7.36
N ASP A 303 12.10 6.30 6.36
CA ASP A 303 13.28 5.48 6.55
C ASP A 303 14.57 6.32 6.48
N VAL A 304 14.57 7.41 5.71
CA VAL A 304 15.67 8.39 5.61
C VAL A 304 15.13 9.82 5.78
N LEU A 305 15.87 10.67 6.48
CA LEU A 305 15.51 12.07 6.75
C LEU A 305 16.44 13.01 5.98
N CYS A 306 15.88 13.96 5.23
CA CYS A 306 16.62 15.03 4.58
C CYS A 306 16.30 16.36 5.27
N PHE A 307 17.28 16.95 5.97
CA PHE A 307 17.12 18.25 6.59
C PHE A 307 17.69 19.35 5.71
N VAL A 308 16.82 20.16 5.12
CA VAL A 308 17.15 21.20 4.16
C VAL A 308 17.28 22.55 4.83
N VAL A 309 18.44 23.19 4.63
CA VAL A 309 18.79 24.53 5.11
C VAL A 309 19.14 25.42 3.93
N ASP A 310 18.88 26.72 4.05
CA ASP A 310 19.32 27.71 3.08
C ASP A 310 20.77 28.12 3.35
N ALA A 311 21.68 27.82 2.42
CA ALA A 311 23.11 28.10 2.58
C ALA A 311 23.43 29.59 2.71
N GLN A 312 22.65 30.47 2.06
CA GLN A 312 22.88 31.92 2.08
C GLN A 312 22.45 32.56 3.41
N VAL A 313 21.51 31.92 4.11
CA VAL A 313 21.02 32.38 5.43
C VAL A 313 21.85 31.75 6.55
N GLY A 314 22.31 30.51 6.37
CA GLY A 314 22.99 29.75 7.41
C GLY A 314 22.04 29.14 8.45
N ALA A 315 22.62 28.57 9.50
CA ALA A 315 21.89 27.99 10.62
C ALA A 315 21.25 29.07 11.50
N LEU A 316 19.99 28.89 11.89
CA LEU A 316 19.30 29.77 12.84
C LEU A 316 18.99 29.01 14.14
N ASP A 317 18.78 29.75 15.25
CA ASP A 317 18.37 29.18 16.55
C ASP A 317 17.10 28.31 16.45
N GLU A 318 16.26 28.64 15.48
CA GLU A 318 15.06 27.91 15.11
C GLU A 318 15.34 26.47 14.62
N ASP A 319 16.49 26.25 13.97
CA ASP A 319 16.89 24.95 13.44
C ASP A 319 17.32 23.98 14.56
N ASP A 320 17.84 24.49 15.69
CA ASP A 320 18.36 23.68 16.81
C ASP A 320 17.33 22.74 17.42
N VAL A 321 16.07 23.18 17.51
CA VAL A 321 14.98 22.36 18.07
C VAL A 321 14.72 21.14 17.19
N LEU A 322 14.69 21.32 15.87
CA LEU A 322 14.49 20.22 14.94
C LEU A 322 15.70 19.29 14.89
N VAL A 323 16.92 19.84 14.97
CA VAL A 323 18.17 19.06 15.06
C VAL A 323 18.16 18.14 16.28
N GLN A 324 17.65 18.59 17.43
CA GLN A 324 17.51 17.73 18.61
C GLN A 324 16.54 16.58 18.37
N GLU A 325 15.40 16.81 17.70
CA GLU A 325 14.44 15.75 17.39
C GLU A 325 14.98 14.77 16.33
N LEU A 326 15.66 15.27 15.29
CA LEU A 326 16.35 14.46 14.29
C LEU A 326 17.36 13.50 14.94
N ARG A 327 18.15 13.98 15.91
CA ARG A 327 19.07 13.13 16.67
C ARG A 327 18.36 12.07 17.51
N LYS A 328 17.19 12.38 18.08
CA LYS A 328 16.38 11.41 18.86
C LYS A 328 15.76 10.35 17.97
N ALA A 329 15.45 10.66 16.71
CA ALA A 329 14.84 9.73 15.77
C ALA A 329 15.73 8.51 15.46
N LYS A 330 17.07 8.63 15.59
CA LYS A 330 18.05 7.55 15.31
C LYS A 330 17.91 6.94 13.91
N LYS A 331 17.57 7.78 12.92
CA LYS A 331 17.45 7.39 11.50
C LYS A 331 18.56 8.05 10.67
N PRO A 332 18.98 7.45 9.55
CA PRO A 332 19.88 8.10 8.60
C PRO A 332 19.36 9.49 8.26
N THR A 333 20.18 10.51 8.51
CA THR A 333 19.80 11.92 8.33
C THR A 333 20.86 12.61 7.48
N LEU A 334 20.43 13.19 6.37
CA LEU A 334 21.27 13.93 5.43
C LEU A 334 21.04 15.43 5.62
N LEU A 335 22.11 16.19 5.86
CA LEU A 335 22.08 17.64 5.91
C LEU A 335 22.22 18.19 4.48
N VAL A 336 21.24 18.95 4.01
CA VAL A 336 21.18 19.47 2.65
C VAL A 336 21.26 20.99 2.69
N ALA A 337 22.35 21.56 2.18
CA ALA A 337 22.50 23.00 2.04
C ALA A 337 22.03 23.43 0.64
N ASN A 338 20.86 24.02 0.57
CA ASN A 338 20.24 24.45 -0.68
C ASN A 338 20.60 25.91 -1.04
N LYS A 339 20.41 26.28 -2.30
CA LYS A 339 20.75 27.60 -2.89
C LYS A 339 22.25 27.88 -3.00
N VAL A 340 23.04 26.82 -3.17
CA VAL A 340 24.47 26.91 -3.48
C VAL A 340 24.64 27.00 -4.99
N ASP A 341 24.67 28.23 -5.53
CA ASP A 341 24.61 28.48 -6.97
C ASP A 341 26.01 28.61 -7.59
N GLY A 342 27.02 28.98 -6.79
CA GLY A 342 28.43 29.04 -7.21
C GLY A 342 29.44 28.79 -6.09
N ASP A 343 30.73 28.87 -6.45
CA ASP A 343 31.85 28.49 -5.56
C ASP A 343 32.00 29.42 -4.34
N SER A 344 31.50 30.67 -4.42
CA SER A 344 31.45 31.57 -3.26
C SER A 344 30.47 31.06 -2.19
N ASP A 345 29.33 30.51 -2.63
CA ASP A 345 28.27 30.04 -1.74
C ASP A 345 28.68 28.73 -1.05
N GLU A 346 29.51 27.90 -1.71
CA GLU A 346 30.09 26.69 -1.12
C GLU A 346 30.96 27.02 0.10
N SER A 347 31.76 28.09 0.01
CA SER A 347 32.60 28.55 1.12
C SER A 347 31.77 28.92 2.35
N ASP A 348 30.62 29.57 2.16
CA ASP A 348 29.72 29.97 3.24
C ASP A 348 28.93 28.77 3.79
N ALA A 349 28.53 27.85 2.91
CA ALA A 349 27.80 26.63 3.27
C ALA A 349 28.62 25.69 4.18
N HIS A 350 29.95 25.74 4.15
CA HIS A 350 30.80 24.99 5.09
C HIS A 350 30.54 25.32 6.56
N ALA A 351 30.01 26.52 6.88
CA ALA A 351 29.65 26.88 8.25
C ALA A 351 28.54 25.99 8.85
N LEU A 352 27.74 25.32 8.00
CA LEU A 352 26.66 24.42 8.41
C LEU A 352 27.14 23.13 9.08
N TRP A 353 28.44 22.81 9.01
CA TRP A 353 29.01 21.68 9.78
C TRP A 353 28.75 21.80 11.29
N ASN A 354 28.64 23.04 11.78
CA ASN A 354 28.38 23.35 13.18
C ASN A 354 27.00 22.89 13.67
N ILE A 355 26.05 22.62 12.76
CA ILE A 355 24.74 22.05 13.09
C ILE A 355 24.89 20.64 13.71
N GLY A 356 25.99 19.93 13.39
CA GLY A 356 26.30 18.63 13.97
C GLY A 356 25.33 17.53 13.55
N LEU A 357 24.92 17.53 12.28
CA LEU A 357 24.18 16.45 11.61
C LEU A 357 25.02 15.71 10.56
N GLY A 358 26.33 15.96 10.51
CA GLY A 358 27.25 15.38 9.53
C GLY A 358 27.69 16.39 8.46
N GLU A 359 28.21 15.87 7.36
CA GLU A 359 28.64 16.65 6.21
C GLU A 359 27.42 17.31 5.52
N PRO A 360 27.44 18.64 5.31
CA PRO A 360 26.43 19.33 4.50
C PRO A 360 26.62 19.02 3.02
N HIS A 361 25.56 18.52 2.38
CA HIS A 361 25.53 18.26 0.96
C HIS A 361 24.99 19.48 0.20
N PHE A 362 25.84 20.05 -0.65
CA PHE A 362 25.57 21.30 -1.34
C PHE A 362 24.72 21.08 -2.59
N VAL A 363 23.60 21.78 -2.67
CA VAL A 363 22.68 21.69 -3.81
C VAL A 363 22.15 23.06 -4.24
N SER A 364 21.88 23.18 -5.54
CA SER A 364 21.00 24.22 -6.06
C SER A 364 19.77 23.55 -6.64
N ALA A 365 18.67 23.50 -5.89
CA ALA A 365 17.42 22.94 -6.39
C ALA A 365 16.91 23.67 -7.66
N LEU A 366 17.17 24.97 -7.75
CA LEU A 366 16.74 25.83 -8.86
C LEU A 366 17.58 25.61 -10.13
N HIS A 367 18.89 25.47 -10.00
CA HIS A 367 19.80 25.31 -11.14
C HIS A 367 20.18 23.86 -11.43
N GLY A 368 19.90 22.93 -10.50
CA GLY A 368 20.15 21.50 -10.62
C GLY A 368 21.57 21.05 -10.23
N ARG A 369 22.40 21.95 -9.70
CA ARG A 369 23.75 21.60 -9.19
C ARG A 369 23.62 20.68 -7.97
N GLY A 370 24.40 19.60 -7.92
CA GLY A 370 24.46 18.66 -6.79
C GLY A 370 23.21 17.81 -6.52
N SER A 371 22.10 18.02 -7.25
CA SER A 371 20.86 17.29 -6.98
C SER A 371 20.92 15.81 -7.37
N GLY A 372 21.74 15.46 -8.37
CA GLY A 372 21.99 14.06 -8.74
C GLY A 372 22.83 13.34 -7.70
N ASP A 373 23.93 13.97 -7.28
CA ASP A 373 24.80 13.44 -6.22
C ASP A 373 24.03 13.24 -4.90
N LEU A 374 23.13 14.18 -4.56
CA LEU A 374 22.24 14.04 -3.41
C LEU A 374 21.27 12.85 -3.57
N LEU A 375 20.72 12.61 -4.77
CA LEU A 375 19.86 11.44 -5.02
C LEU A 375 20.64 10.13 -4.91
N ASP A 376 21.88 10.08 -5.38
CA ASP A 376 22.77 8.93 -5.21
C ASP A 376 22.99 8.64 -3.71
N LEU A 377 23.29 9.67 -2.92
CA LEU A 377 23.44 9.55 -1.46
C LEU A 377 22.15 9.07 -0.79
N ILE A 378 21.00 9.66 -1.14
CA ILE A 378 19.69 9.24 -0.61
C ILE A 378 19.46 7.76 -0.91
N VAL A 379 19.61 7.34 -2.17
CA VAL A 379 19.37 5.95 -2.59
C VAL A 379 20.29 4.95 -1.89
N ASN A 380 21.55 5.33 -1.66
CA ASN A 380 22.50 4.49 -0.94
C ASN A 380 22.13 4.27 0.53
N GLU A 381 21.47 5.24 1.17
CA GLU A 381 21.01 5.14 2.57
C GLU A 381 19.62 4.48 2.69
N LEU A 382 18.88 4.32 1.60
CA LEU A 382 17.55 3.71 1.63
C LEU A 382 17.62 2.21 1.91
N PRO A 383 16.79 1.66 2.82
CA PRO A 383 16.70 0.22 3.01
C PRO A 383 16.14 -0.46 1.76
N GLU A 384 16.41 -1.78 1.63
CA GLU A 384 15.86 -2.57 0.53
C GLU A 384 14.32 -2.63 0.53
N VAL A 385 13.72 -2.66 1.72
CA VAL A 385 12.28 -2.65 1.97
C VAL A 385 11.96 -1.53 2.95
N GLY A 386 11.06 -0.64 2.56
CA GLY A 386 10.67 0.52 3.33
C GLY A 386 9.49 0.32 4.27
N GLY A 387 9.22 1.38 5.04
CA GLY A 387 8.09 1.46 5.96
C GLY A 387 6.74 1.75 5.31
N ALA A 388 6.70 2.14 4.02
CA ALA A 388 5.43 2.33 3.32
C ALA A 388 4.65 1.01 3.32
N GLN A 389 3.35 1.08 3.64
CA GLN A 389 2.50 -0.10 3.51
C GLN A 389 2.58 -0.57 2.06
N ALA A 390 3.13 -1.77 1.84
CA ALA A 390 3.04 -2.38 0.53
C ALA A 390 1.55 -2.48 0.18
N GLN A 391 1.20 -2.01 -1.01
CA GLN A 391 -0.15 -2.20 -1.50
C GLN A 391 -0.38 -3.70 -1.58
N ASP A 392 -1.41 -4.21 -0.92
CA ASP A 392 -1.81 -5.62 -0.96
C ASP A 392 -2.24 -6.10 -2.36
N GLY A 393 -2.08 -5.25 -3.37
CA GLY A 393 -2.42 -5.46 -4.77
C GLY A 393 -3.92 -5.30 -5.07
N TYR A 394 -4.77 -5.13 -4.06
CA TYR A 394 -6.21 -5.06 -4.27
C TYR A 394 -6.65 -3.64 -4.65
N ARG A 395 -7.46 -3.55 -5.71
CA ARG A 395 -8.06 -2.28 -6.14
C ARG A 395 -9.04 -1.79 -5.07
N ARG A 396 -8.96 -0.50 -4.73
CA ARG A 396 -9.74 0.11 -3.65
C ARG A 396 -11.02 0.75 -4.18
N ILE A 397 -12.16 0.25 -3.74
CA ILE A 397 -13.49 0.64 -4.20
C ILE A 397 -14.27 1.28 -3.05
N ALA A 398 -14.85 2.46 -3.26
CA ALA A 398 -15.78 3.07 -2.31
C ALA A 398 -17.22 2.85 -2.79
N LEU A 399 -18.11 2.39 -1.90
CA LEU A 399 -19.54 2.27 -2.19
C LEU A 399 -20.30 3.43 -1.53
N ILE A 400 -20.69 4.43 -2.33
CA ILE A 400 -21.18 5.73 -1.87
C ILE A 400 -22.61 5.97 -2.37
N GLY A 401 -23.37 6.81 -1.67
CA GLY A 401 -24.74 7.17 -2.05
C GLY A 401 -25.59 7.52 -0.83
N ARG A 402 -26.79 8.04 -1.06
CA ARG A 402 -27.71 8.45 0.02
C ARG A 402 -28.15 7.30 0.92
N PRO A 403 -28.64 7.58 2.14
CA PRO A 403 -29.29 6.56 2.96
C PRO A 403 -30.39 5.81 2.18
N ASN A 404 -30.57 4.51 2.45
CA ASN A 404 -31.65 3.67 1.91
C ASN A 404 -31.70 3.41 0.38
N VAL A 405 -30.70 3.86 -0.38
CA VAL A 405 -30.53 3.51 -1.82
C VAL A 405 -30.15 2.05 -2.06
N GLY A 406 -29.85 1.29 -1.00
CA GLY A 406 -29.54 -0.15 -1.08
C GLY A 406 -28.06 -0.51 -1.14
N LYS A 407 -27.16 0.37 -0.70
CA LYS A 407 -25.70 0.10 -0.59
C LYS A 407 -25.37 -1.18 0.18
N SER A 408 -25.93 -1.35 1.39
CA SER A 408 -25.66 -2.54 2.22
C SER A 408 -26.23 -3.81 1.59
N SER A 409 -27.39 -3.72 0.94
CA SER A 409 -27.96 -4.83 0.17
C SER A 409 -27.07 -5.21 -1.00
N LEU A 410 -26.52 -4.23 -1.72
CA LEU A 410 -25.60 -4.48 -2.83
C LEU A 410 -24.29 -5.09 -2.32
N LEU A 411 -23.70 -4.55 -1.25
CA LEU A 411 -22.49 -5.10 -0.63
C LEU A 411 -22.69 -6.57 -0.22
N ASN A 412 -23.81 -6.89 0.43
CA ASN A 412 -24.15 -8.26 0.81
C ASN A 412 -24.39 -9.16 -0.40
N ALA A 413 -25.05 -8.64 -1.44
CA ALA A 413 -25.31 -9.37 -2.67
C ALA A 413 -24.02 -9.70 -3.44
N LEU A 414 -23.02 -8.81 -3.40
CA LEU A 414 -21.69 -9.04 -3.95
C LEU A 414 -20.89 -10.04 -3.09
N ALA A 415 -20.97 -9.92 -1.76
CA ALA A 415 -20.28 -10.84 -0.86
C ALA A 415 -20.80 -12.29 -0.91
N GLY A 416 -22.07 -12.51 -1.29
CA GLY A 416 -22.70 -13.83 -1.28
C GLY A 416 -22.41 -14.74 -2.48
N GLU A 417 -21.62 -14.32 -3.47
CA GLU A 417 -21.43 -15.08 -4.72
C GLU A 417 -20.30 -16.13 -4.64
N SER A 418 -19.35 -15.98 -3.72
CA SER A 418 -18.27 -16.96 -3.46
C SER A 418 -17.49 -16.55 -2.21
N LEU A 419 -17.84 -17.08 -1.04
CA LEU A 419 -17.17 -16.69 0.21
C LEU A 419 -15.85 -17.43 0.44
N SER A 420 -14.77 -16.65 0.49
CA SER A 420 -14.13 -16.43 1.79
C SER A 420 -14.25 -14.94 2.13
N ILE A 421 -15.06 -14.58 3.14
CA ILE A 421 -14.93 -13.27 3.78
C ILE A 421 -13.58 -13.28 4.48
N VAL A 422 -12.69 -12.38 4.08
CA VAL A 422 -11.51 -12.06 4.89
C VAL A 422 -11.96 -11.14 6.02
N ASP A 423 -12.24 -11.76 7.18
CA ASP A 423 -12.74 -11.10 8.39
C ASP A 423 -12.06 -9.76 8.75
N ASP A 424 -12.89 -8.92 9.36
CA ASP A 424 -12.58 -7.64 9.96
C ASP A 424 -11.62 -7.84 11.15
N VAL A 425 -10.35 -7.39 11.07
CA VAL A 425 -9.46 -7.35 12.24
C VAL A 425 -9.89 -6.19 13.13
N ALA A 426 -10.80 -6.47 14.06
CA ALA A 426 -11.20 -5.54 15.11
C ALA A 426 -10.03 -5.36 16.09
N GLY A 427 -9.30 -4.23 16.02
CA GLY A 427 -8.20 -4.04 16.97
C GLY A 427 -7.35 -2.78 16.90
N THR A 428 -7.41 -1.95 15.87
CA THR A 428 -6.63 -0.71 15.83
C THR A 428 -7.54 0.50 15.99
N THR A 429 -7.24 1.29 17.01
CA THR A 429 -8.00 2.47 17.41
C THR A 429 -8.09 3.50 16.28
N ARG A 430 -9.33 3.79 15.88
CA ARG A 430 -9.86 4.94 15.11
C ARG A 430 -10.01 4.87 13.58
N ASP A 431 -9.56 3.84 12.88
CA ASP A 431 -9.71 3.80 11.42
C ASP A 431 -10.89 2.94 10.92
N PRO A 432 -11.57 3.34 9.83
CA PRO A 432 -12.70 2.59 9.28
C PRO A 432 -12.29 1.18 8.82
N VAL A 433 -13.15 0.21 9.13
CA VAL A 433 -13.02 -1.20 8.76
C VAL A 433 -13.28 -1.34 7.26
N ASP A 434 -12.26 -1.74 6.50
CA ASP A 434 -12.35 -2.10 5.08
C ASP A 434 -12.68 -3.60 4.95
N SER A 435 -13.38 -4.00 3.89
CA SER A 435 -13.68 -5.41 3.63
C SER A 435 -13.16 -5.86 2.27
N LEU A 436 -12.58 -7.07 2.21
CA LEU A 436 -12.21 -7.71 0.95
C LEU A 436 -13.38 -8.53 0.41
N ILE A 437 -13.74 -8.31 -0.85
CA ILE A 437 -14.85 -9.00 -1.53
C ILE A 437 -14.33 -9.59 -2.84
N ASP A 438 -14.47 -10.91 -3.00
CA ASP A 438 -14.21 -11.60 -4.25
C ASP A 438 -15.48 -11.62 -5.11
N PHE A 439 -15.46 -10.91 -6.25
CA PHE A 439 -16.53 -10.97 -7.22
C PHE A 439 -16.05 -10.63 -8.63
N GLY A 440 -16.71 -11.23 -9.62
CA GLY A 440 -16.37 -11.04 -11.04
C GLY A 440 -15.00 -11.59 -11.44
N GLY A 441 -14.36 -12.45 -10.63
CA GLY A 441 -13.05 -13.03 -10.89
C GLY A 441 -11.87 -12.18 -10.40
N SER A 442 -12.08 -11.30 -9.42
CA SER A 442 -11.02 -10.50 -8.79
C SER A 442 -11.41 -10.17 -7.34
N ILE A 443 -10.42 -10.02 -6.47
CA ILE A 443 -10.62 -9.59 -5.08
C ILE A 443 -10.50 -8.06 -5.02
N TRP A 444 -11.50 -7.42 -4.45
CA TRP A 444 -11.63 -5.97 -4.35
C TRP A 444 -11.64 -5.53 -2.89
N ARG A 445 -10.96 -4.43 -2.57
CA ARG A 445 -10.99 -3.82 -1.24
C ARG A 445 -12.06 -2.75 -1.19
N PHE A 446 -13.16 -3.01 -0.48
CA PHE A 446 -14.18 -2.01 -0.21
C PHE A 446 -13.79 -1.16 1.00
N VAL A 447 -13.64 0.15 0.80
CA VAL A 447 -13.26 1.08 1.86
C VAL A 447 -14.47 1.52 2.70
N ASP A 448 -14.26 1.70 4.00
CA ASP A 448 -15.27 2.20 4.97
C ASP A 448 -16.61 1.42 4.97
N THR A 449 -16.55 0.07 5.03
CA THR A 449 -17.75 -0.78 5.06
C THR A 449 -18.44 -0.80 6.43
N ALA A 450 -17.73 -0.42 7.51
CA ALA A 450 -18.31 -0.29 8.85
C ALA A 450 -19.50 0.68 8.91
N GLY A 451 -19.43 1.78 8.16
CA GLY A 451 -20.54 2.75 8.02
C GLY A 451 -21.77 2.17 7.32
N LEU A 452 -21.58 1.16 6.47
CA LEU A 452 -22.64 0.45 5.74
C LEU A 452 -23.30 -0.65 6.59
N LYS A 453 -22.52 -1.36 7.43
CA LYS A 453 -23.02 -2.40 8.36
C LYS A 453 -23.80 -1.82 9.54
N LYS A 454 -23.34 -0.73 10.17
CA LYS A 454 -24.03 -0.10 11.33
C LYS A 454 -25.40 0.51 11.01
N ARG A 455 -25.63 0.96 9.76
CA ARG A 455 -26.90 1.58 9.34
C ARG A 455 -28.06 0.62 9.10
N ALA A 456 -27.85 -0.70 9.20
CA ALA A 456 -28.97 -1.64 9.25
C ALA A 456 -29.85 -1.44 10.50
N ASN A 457 -29.30 -0.87 11.59
CA ASN A 457 -30.00 -0.78 12.88
C ASN A 457 -30.19 0.63 13.47
N GLN A 458 -29.56 1.70 12.96
CA GLN A 458 -29.78 3.06 13.46
C GLN A 458 -29.70 4.12 12.35
N ALA A 459 -30.84 4.76 12.06
CA ALA A 459 -30.96 5.84 11.08
C ALA A 459 -31.08 7.20 11.81
N SER A 460 -29.96 7.74 12.30
CA SER A 460 -29.87 9.17 12.67
C SER A 460 -28.41 9.59 12.83
N GLY A 461 -27.78 9.99 11.73
CA GLY A 461 -26.55 10.78 11.77
C GLY A 461 -26.77 12.03 10.95
N THR A 462 -26.36 13.19 11.46
CA THR A 462 -26.51 14.48 10.77
C THR A 462 -25.78 14.48 9.43
N ASP A 463 -26.32 15.20 8.44
CA ASP A 463 -25.80 15.26 7.06
C ASP A 463 -24.31 15.62 7.00
N TYR A 464 -23.83 16.43 7.95
CA TYR A 464 -22.42 16.80 8.09
C TYR A 464 -21.48 15.59 8.23
N TYR A 465 -21.83 14.61 9.06
CA TYR A 465 -21.01 13.40 9.23
C TYR A 465 -21.11 12.45 8.03
N ALA A 466 -22.15 12.54 7.20
CA ALA A 466 -22.24 11.76 5.97
C ALA A 466 -21.25 12.28 4.92
N THR A 467 -21.12 13.61 4.78
CA THR A 467 -20.18 14.23 3.84
C THR A 467 -18.72 13.94 4.21
N LEU A 468 -18.34 14.09 5.48
CA LEU A 468 -16.98 13.79 5.95
C LEU A 468 -16.57 12.34 5.71
N ARG A 469 -17.50 11.38 5.88
CA ARG A 469 -17.24 9.97 5.59
C ARG A 469 -17.08 9.71 4.10
N THR A 470 -17.95 10.31 3.27
CA THR A 470 -17.81 10.24 1.82
C THR A 470 -16.43 10.75 1.39
N GLN A 471 -15.99 11.88 1.95
CA GLN A 471 -14.68 12.45 1.65
C GLN A 471 -13.53 11.50 2.05
N ALA A 472 -13.55 10.98 3.28
CA ALA A 472 -12.54 10.02 3.74
C ALA A 472 -12.51 8.72 2.91
N ALA A 473 -13.67 8.25 2.44
CA ALA A 473 -13.76 7.10 1.54
C ALA A 473 -13.17 7.42 0.16
N LEU A 474 -13.43 8.62 -0.37
CA LEU A 474 -12.89 9.08 -1.66
C LEU A 474 -11.37 9.24 -1.61
N GLU A 475 -10.82 9.76 -0.53
CA GLU A 475 -9.36 9.89 -0.34
C GLU A 475 -8.66 8.53 -0.48
N ARG A 476 -9.27 7.47 0.07
CA ARG A 476 -8.68 6.12 0.11
C ARG A 476 -9.01 5.25 -1.12
N CYS A 477 -10.07 5.53 -1.87
CA CYS A 477 -10.45 4.71 -3.03
C CYS A 477 -9.79 5.15 -4.33
N GLU A 478 -9.81 4.25 -5.30
CA GLU A 478 -9.42 4.48 -6.71
C GLU A 478 -10.67 4.66 -7.57
N CYS A 479 -11.70 3.83 -7.32
CA CYS A 479 -13.00 3.92 -7.97
C CYS A 479 -14.11 4.10 -6.94
N ALA A 480 -14.97 5.08 -7.18
CA ALA A 480 -16.21 5.29 -6.46
C ALA A 480 -17.38 4.67 -7.24
N VAL A 481 -18.11 3.79 -6.58
CA VAL A 481 -19.36 3.22 -7.05
C VAL A 481 -20.49 3.98 -6.37
N VAL A 482 -21.12 4.91 -7.10
CA VAL A 482 -22.22 5.73 -6.58
C VAL A 482 -23.54 5.03 -6.86
N VAL A 483 -24.23 4.66 -5.78
CA VAL A 483 -25.50 3.94 -5.83
C VAL A 483 -26.67 4.92 -5.74
N LEU A 484 -27.51 4.89 -6.77
CA LEU A 484 -28.73 5.66 -6.91
C LEU A 484 -29.94 4.73 -6.80
N ASP A 485 -31.04 5.25 -6.24
CA ASP A 485 -32.32 4.54 -6.23
C ASP A 485 -33.11 4.89 -7.50
N ALA A 486 -33.20 3.96 -8.45
CA ALA A 486 -33.81 4.20 -9.75
C ALA A 486 -35.33 4.39 -9.69
N SER A 487 -35.99 3.92 -8.62
CA SER A 487 -37.44 4.07 -8.46
C SER A 487 -37.85 5.46 -7.96
N LEU A 488 -36.88 6.29 -7.56
CA LEU A 488 -37.10 7.63 -7.06
C LEU A 488 -36.44 8.67 -7.99
N PRO A 489 -36.91 9.93 -7.98
CA PRO A 489 -36.22 11.02 -8.67
C PRO A 489 -34.80 11.24 -8.13
N ILE A 490 -33.87 11.61 -9.02
CA ILE A 490 -32.50 11.98 -8.63
C ILE A 490 -32.56 13.22 -7.72
N SER A 491 -31.98 13.12 -6.53
CA SER A 491 -32.02 14.21 -5.54
C SER A 491 -30.78 15.10 -5.60
N GLU A 492 -30.84 16.29 -5.01
CA GLU A 492 -29.66 17.17 -4.90
C GLU A 492 -28.48 16.50 -4.17
N GLN A 493 -28.75 15.65 -3.17
CA GLN A 493 -27.69 14.98 -2.44
C GLN A 493 -27.01 13.89 -3.28
N ASP A 494 -27.72 13.28 -4.24
CA ASP A 494 -27.10 12.39 -5.23
C ASP A 494 -26.13 13.17 -6.12
N LEU A 495 -26.57 14.33 -6.62
CA LEU A 495 -25.75 15.19 -7.48
C LEU A 495 -24.51 15.69 -6.74
N ARG A 496 -24.64 16.13 -5.48
CA ARG A 496 -23.50 16.56 -4.66
C ARG A 496 -22.46 15.45 -4.50
N VAL A 497 -22.90 14.20 -4.24
CA VAL A 497 -21.98 13.06 -4.12
C VAL A 497 -21.23 12.81 -5.43
N ILE A 498 -21.93 12.88 -6.57
CA ILE A 498 -21.32 12.70 -7.90
C ILE A 498 -20.27 13.79 -8.15
N THR A 499 -20.60 15.06 -7.87
CA THR A 499 -19.66 16.18 -7.99
C THR A 499 -18.43 15.98 -7.10
N MET A 500 -18.59 15.54 -5.85
CA MET A 500 -17.45 15.26 -4.96
C MET A 500 -16.51 14.19 -5.54
N VAL A 501 -17.05 13.15 -6.20
CA VAL A 501 -16.23 12.10 -6.83
C VAL A 501 -15.43 12.66 -8.00
N GLU A 502 -16.07 13.47 -8.84
CA GLU A 502 -15.45 14.11 -9.99
C GLU A 502 -14.34 15.08 -9.56
N GLU A 503 -14.61 15.92 -8.57
CA GLU A 503 -13.64 16.87 -7.99
C GLU A 503 -12.45 16.13 -7.34
N ALA A 504 -12.70 14.99 -6.69
CA ALA A 504 -11.65 14.13 -6.15
C ALA A 504 -10.85 13.40 -7.24
N GLY A 505 -11.26 13.50 -8.51
CA GLY A 505 -10.56 12.92 -9.64
C GLY A 505 -10.58 11.39 -9.65
N LYS A 506 -11.57 10.74 -9.02
CA LYS A 506 -11.64 9.28 -8.91
C LYS A 506 -12.37 8.67 -10.09
N ALA A 507 -12.09 7.40 -10.39
CA ALA A 507 -12.91 6.65 -11.34
C ALA A 507 -14.36 6.56 -10.80
N LEU A 508 -15.35 6.66 -11.69
CA LEU A 508 -16.76 6.74 -11.33
C LEU A 508 -17.59 5.69 -12.09
N VAL A 509 -18.32 4.89 -11.31
CA VAL A 509 -19.37 4.00 -11.81
C VAL A 509 -20.68 4.38 -11.13
N LEU A 510 -21.71 4.65 -11.93
CA LEU A 510 -23.06 4.92 -11.48
C LEU A 510 -23.87 3.62 -11.47
N VAL A 511 -24.46 3.30 -10.32
CA VAL A 511 -25.29 2.11 -10.14
C VAL A 511 -26.74 2.52 -9.92
N MET A 512 -27.60 2.21 -10.88
CA MET A 512 -29.05 2.41 -10.80
C MET A 512 -29.67 1.19 -10.11
N ASN A 513 -29.79 1.24 -8.78
CA ASN A 513 -30.29 0.14 -7.97
C ASN A 513 -31.82 0.15 -7.85
N LYS A 514 -32.39 -0.97 -7.37
CA LYS A 514 -33.84 -1.23 -7.28
C LYS A 514 -34.53 -1.21 -8.64
N TRP A 515 -33.83 -1.68 -9.67
CA TRP A 515 -34.36 -1.76 -11.03
C TRP A 515 -35.61 -2.65 -11.13
N ASP A 516 -35.81 -3.57 -10.17
CA ASP A 516 -37.02 -4.38 -10.02
C ASP A 516 -38.29 -3.56 -9.72
N LEU A 517 -38.14 -2.31 -9.30
CA LEU A 517 -39.24 -1.39 -9.00
C LEU A 517 -39.49 -0.35 -10.10
N VAL A 518 -38.76 -0.41 -11.22
CA VAL A 518 -38.85 0.56 -12.32
C VAL A 518 -39.77 0.02 -13.40
N ASP A 519 -40.93 0.65 -13.56
CA ASP A 519 -41.86 0.40 -14.67
C ASP A 519 -41.52 1.27 -15.90
N GLU A 520 -42.29 1.11 -16.99
CA GLU A 520 -42.05 1.85 -18.25
C GLU A 520 -42.16 3.37 -18.05
N ASP A 521 -43.18 3.83 -17.33
CA ASP A 521 -43.38 5.25 -17.05
C ASP A 521 -42.23 5.85 -16.22
N ARG A 522 -41.76 5.13 -15.17
CA ARG A 522 -40.63 5.58 -14.36
C ARG A 522 -39.34 5.56 -15.16
N ARG A 523 -39.15 4.58 -16.05
CA ARG A 523 -37.98 4.50 -16.92
C ARG A 523 -37.87 5.73 -17.82
N ASP A 524 -38.97 6.11 -18.48
CA ASP A 524 -39.01 7.30 -19.35
C ASP A 524 -38.73 8.61 -18.58
N GLN A 525 -39.17 8.68 -17.32
CA GLN A 525 -38.86 9.82 -16.45
C GLN A 525 -37.39 9.83 -16.03
N LEU A 526 -36.85 8.68 -15.65
CA LEU A 526 -35.45 8.53 -15.24
C LEU A 526 -34.50 8.88 -16.39
N ASP A 527 -34.79 8.44 -17.62
CA ASP A 527 -33.97 8.79 -18.79
C ASP A 527 -33.91 10.31 -19.00
N LYS A 528 -35.05 11.01 -18.87
CA LYS A 528 -35.09 12.50 -18.93
C LYS A 528 -34.35 13.17 -17.77
N GLU A 529 -34.41 12.59 -16.56
CA GLU A 529 -33.67 13.08 -15.40
C GLU A 529 -32.16 12.92 -15.60
N ILE A 530 -31.71 11.79 -16.15
CA ILE A 530 -30.30 11.54 -16.43
C ILE A 530 -29.78 12.54 -17.46
N ASP A 531 -30.49 12.72 -18.57
CA ASP A 531 -30.11 13.68 -19.62
C ASP A 531 -30.03 15.12 -19.09
N ARG A 532 -30.86 15.47 -18.09
CA ARG A 532 -30.92 16.82 -17.52
C ARG A 532 -29.91 17.06 -16.41
N HIS A 533 -29.64 16.07 -15.56
CA HIS A 533 -28.92 16.25 -14.31
C HIS A 533 -27.52 15.62 -14.28
N LEU A 534 -27.22 14.70 -15.20
CA LEU A 534 -25.96 13.96 -15.24
C LEU A 534 -25.13 14.25 -16.51
N ASP A 535 -25.43 15.34 -17.21
CA ASP A 535 -24.71 15.83 -18.41
C ASP A 535 -23.20 15.98 -18.16
N GLN A 536 -22.83 16.46 -16.98
CA GLN A 536 -21.43 16.60 -16.55
C GLN A 536 -20.67 15.27 -16.40
N VAL A 537 -21.38 14.15 -16.19
CA VAL A 537 -20.80 12.81 -15.99
C VAL A 537 -21.28 11.78 -17.01
N GLU A 538 -21.65 12.19 -18.23
CA GLU A 538 -22.04 11.27 -19.32
C GLU A 538 -20.98 10.19 -19.61
N TRP A 539 -19.72 10.50 -19.29
CA TRP A 539 -18.59 9.59 -19.43
C TRP A 539 -18.59 8.45 -18.40
N ALA A 540 -19.33 8.55 -17.30
CA ALA A 540 -19.38 7.54 -16.25
C ALA A 540 -20.08 6.26 -16.73
N GLN A 541 -19.56 5.10 -16.32
CA GLN A 541 -20.21 3.82 -16.63
C GLN A 541 -21.50 3.67 -15.81
N ARG A 542 -22.61 3.33 -16.48
CA ARG A 542 -23.91 3.12 -15.83
C ARG A 542 -24.25 1.64 -15.80
N VAL A 543 -24.60 1.12 -14.62
CA VAL A 543 -25.01 -0.27 -14.42
C VAL A 543 -26.35 -0.31 -13.69
N ASN A 544 -27.35 -0.96 -14.30
CA ASN A 544 -28.65 -1.16 -13.68
C ASN A 544 -28.65 -2.47 -12.91
N VAL A 545 -29.03 -2.44 -11.64
CA VAL A 545 -29.01 -3.61 -10.75
C VAL A 545 -30.26 -3.69 -9.89
N ALA A 546 -30.58 -4.89 -9.44
CA ALA A 546 -31.53 -5.09 -8.35
C ALA A 546 -30.85 -5.90 -7.25
N ALA A 547 -30.24 -5.19 -6.29
CA ALA A 547 -29.45 -5.81 -5.22
C ALA A 547 -30.22 -6.88 -4.42
N LYS A 548 -31.55 -6.74 -4.29
CA LYS A 548 -32.40 -7.67 -3.55
C LYS A 548 -32.57 -9.01 -4.28
N THR A 549 -32.65 -9.00 -5.62
CA THR A 549 -32.83 -10.19 -6.44
C THR A 549 -31.50 -10.73 -6.99
N GLY A 550 -30.44 -9.92 -6.94
CA GLY A 550 -29.14 -10.22 -7.53
C GLY A 550 -29.06 -9.93 -9.03
N TRP A 551 -30.10 -9.38 -9.64
CA TRP A 551 -30.15 -9.15 -11.10
C TRP A 551 -29.06 -8.17 -11.55
N HIS A 552 -28.32 -8.56 -12.60
CA HIS A 552 -27.27 -7.80 -13.28
C HIS A 552 -26.08 -7.33 -12.43
N ARG A 553 -25.88 -7.91 -11.24
CA ARG A 553 -24.71 -7.59 -10.40
C ARG A 553 -23.38 -7.96 -11.06
N ASP A 554 -23.38 -8.98 -11.91
CA ASP A 554 -22.23 -9.48 -12.68
C ASP A 554 -21.63 -8.41 -13.61
N ARG A 555 -22.44 -7.41 -14.02
CA ARG A 555 -22.00 -6.29 -14.86
C ARG A 555 -21.20 -5.23 -14.10
N LEU A 556 -21.20 -5.25 -12.77
CA LEU A 556 -20.52 -4.24 -11.97
C LEU A 556 -18.99 -4.38 -12.06
N ALA A 557 -18.44 -5.60 -11.98
CA ALA A 557 -17.00 -5.81 -12.07
C ALA A 557 -16.40 -5.36 -13.42
N PRO A 558 -16.99 -5.70 -14.59
CA PRO A 558 -16.56 -5.15 -15.88
C PRO A 558 -16.58 -3.62 -15.96
N ALA A 559 -17.61 -2.98 -15.39
CA ALA A 559 -17.72 -1.51 -15.37
C ALA A 559 -16.61 -0.88 -14.51
N ILE A 560 -16.33 -1.46 -13.34
CA ILE A 560 -15.23 -1.02 -12.47
C ILE A 560 -13.88 -1.17 -13.18
N ARG A 561 -13.60 -2.31 -13.81
CA ARG A 561 -12.35 -2.50 -14.58
C ARG A 561 -12.20 -1.47 -15.68
N THR A 562 -13.23 -1.29 -16.49
CA THR A 562 -13.23 -0.31 -17.59
C THR A 562 -12.93 1.10 -17.09
N ALA A 563 -13.52 1.48 -15.95
CA ALA A 563 -13.30 2.78 -15.32
C ALA A 563 -11.86 2.93 -14.81
N LEU A 564 -11.34 1.92 -14.12
CA LEU A 564 -9.97 1.90 -13.58
C LEU A 564 -8.90 1.88 -14.69
N ASP A 565 -9.06 1.05 -15.71
CA ASP A 565 -8.16 0.97 -16.87
C ASP A 565 -8.09 2.33 -17.59
N SER A 566 -9.24 3.00 -17.72
CA SER A 566 -9.31 4.34 -18.30
C SER A 566 -8.69 5.40 -17.38
N TRP A 567 -8.86 5.24 -16.07
CA TRP A 567 -8.28 6.07 -15.02
C TRP A 567 -6.77 5.85 -14.83
N GLU A 568 -6.15 4.92 -15.53
CA GLU A 568 -4.68 4.75 -15.56
C GLU A 568 -4.10 4.95 -16.96
N ARG A 569 -4.96 5.31 -17.92
CA ARG A 569 -4.60 5.32 -19.33
C ARG A 569 -3.63 6.44 -19.66
N ARG A 570 -2.47 6.08 -20.21
CA ARG A 570 -1.46 7.00 -20.76
C ARG A 570 -1.58 7.15 -22.28
N VAL A 571 -1.65 8.39 -22.75
CA VAL A 571 -1.60 8.77 -24.16
C VAL A 571 -0.19 9.23 -24.51
N PRO A 572 0.47 8.62 -25.51
CA PRO A 572 1.80 9.06 -25.95
C PRO A 572 1.82 10.54 -26.38
N THR A 573 2.82 11.29 -25.91
CA THR A 573 2.94 12.74 -26.15
C THR A 573 2.95 13.10 -27.63
N ALA A 574 3.59 12.28 -28.48
CA ALA A 574 3.59 12.49 -29.93
C ALA A 574 2.18 12.41 -30.53
N LYS A 575 1.40 11.38 -30.14
CA LYS A 575 0.03 11.19 -30.61
C LYS A 575 -0.88 12.34 -30.13
N LEU A 576 -0.73 12.75 -28.86
CA LEU A 576 -1.45 13.88 -28.28
C LEU A 576 -1.19 15.18 -29.05
N ASN A 577 0.07 15.49 -29.36
CA ASN A 577 0.42 16.73 -30.07
C ASN A 577 -0.01 16.71 -31.53
N SER A 578 0.06 15.55 -32.20
CA SER A 578 -0.50 15.40 -33.55
C SER A 578 -2.01 15.66 -33.58
N PHE A 579 -2.74 15.07 -32.63
CA PHE A 579 -4.18 15.30 -32.47
C PHE A 579 -4.48 16.78 -32.19
N LEU A 580 -3.76 17.39 -31.25
CA LEU A 580 -3.99 18.77 -30.84
C LEU A 580 -3.70 19.75 -31.98
N GLY A 581 -2.63 19.52 -32.76
CA GLY A 581 -2.32 20.31 -33.95
C GLY A 581 -3.44 20.27 -34.99
N ALA A 582 -3.98 19.08 -35.29
CA ALA A 582 -5.12 18.93 -36.20
C ALA A 582 -6.37 19.62 -35.65
N LEU A 583 -6.64 19.48 -34.35
CA LEU A 583 -7.79 20.09 -33.68
C LEU A 583 -7.75 21.63 -33.76
N ILE A 584 -6.58 22.22 -33.48
CA ILE A 584 -6.38 23.68 -33.54
C ILE A 584 -6.47 24.19 -34.98
N GLY A 585 -5.93 23.44 -35.94
CA GLY A 585 -6.02 23.80 -37.36
C GLY A 585 -7.47 23.86 -37.86
N ALA A 586 -8.33 22.95 -37.39
CA ALA A 586 -9.75 22.92 -37.74
C ALA A 586 -10.59 23.94 -36.95
N THR A 587 -10.29 24.13 -35.66
CA THR A 587 -11.04 25.04 -34.79
C THR A 587 -10.08 25.82 -33.90
N PRO A 588 -9.55 26.96 -34.37
CA PRO A 588 -8.58 27.74 -33.61
C PRO A 588 -9.15 28.37 -32.33
N PRO A 589 -8.32 28.66 -31.29
CA PRO A 589 -8.77 29.36 -30.09
C PRO A 589 -9.37 30.74 -30.40
N PRO A 590 -10.40 31.20 -29.68
CA PRO A 590 -10.98 32.53 -29.89
C PRO A 590 -9.98 33.65 -29.56
N VAL A 591 -10.12 34.79 -30.24
CA VAL A 591 -9.26 35.97 -30.05
C VAL A 591 -9.74 36.78 -28.84
N ARG A 592 -8.82 37.15 -27.93
CA ARG A 592 -9.10 38.07 -26.80
C ARG A 592 -8.02 39.14 -26.72
N GLY A 593 -8.42 40.40 -26.53
CA GLY A 593 -7.48 41.52 -26.42
C GLY A 593 -6.64 41.77 -27.68
N GLY A 594 -7.16 41.43 -28.87
CA GLY A 594 -6.53 41.71 -30.17
C GLY A 594 -5.45 40.71 -30.61
N LYS A 595 -5.10 39.69 -29.80
CA LYS A 595 -4.18 38.62 -30.20
C LYS A 595 -4.75 37.25 -29.92
N GLN A 596 -4.61 36.35 -30.89
CA GLN A 596 -5.01 34.96 -30.73
C GLN A 596 -3.97 34.20 -29.89
N PRO A 597 -4.36 33.48 -28.83
CA PRO A 597 -3.43 32.67 -28.07
C PRO A 597 -2.96 31.50 -28.94
N LYS A 598 -1.64 31.31 -29.02
CA LYS A 598 -1.02 30.16 -29.70
C LYS A 598 -0.89 29.03 -28.69
N ILE A 599 -1.35 27.84 -29.04
CA ILE A 599 -1.06 26.61 -28.29
C ILE A 599 0.21 26.02 -28.88
N TYR A 600 1.20 25.76 -28.04
CA TYR A 600 2.51 25.26 -28.46
C TYR A 600 2.53 23.73 -28.52
N TYR A 601 2.17 23.09 -27.41
CA TYR A 601 2.15 21.64 -27.26
C TYR A 601 1.32 21.28 -26.02
N ALA A 602 1.00 20.00 -25.87
CA ALA A 602 0.41 19.44 -24.67
C ALA A 602 1.13 18.17 -24.21
N THR A 603 1.02 17.88 -22.92
CA THR A 603 1.54 16.66 -22.30
C THR A 603 0.51 16.09 -21.35
N GLN A 604 0.46 14.78 -21.19
CA GLN A 604 -0.26 14.16 -20.08
C GLN A 604 0.65 14.11 -18.85
N ALA A 605 0.36 14.98 -17.88
CA ALA A 605 1.11 15.15 -16.63
C ALA A 605 0.64 14.22 -15.50
N GLY A 606 -0.41 13.42 -15.72
CA GLY A 606 -0.90 12.47 -14.73
C GLY A 606 -1.86 11.48 -15.38
N ILE A 607 -1.94 10.27 -14.82
CA ILE A 607 -2.83 9.23 -15.33
C ILE A 607 -4.05 9.02 -14.44
N SER A 608 -3.96 9.30 -13.14
CA SER A 608 -4.94 8.91 -12.12
C SER A 608 -5.53 10.13 -11.36
N PRO A 609 -6.38 10.94 -12.00
CA PRO A 609 -6.99 10.72 -13.32
C PRO A 609 -6.19 11.34 -14.48
N PRO A 610 -6.59 11.10 -15.75
CA PRO A 610 -5.90 11.63 -16.92
C PRO A 610 -5.83 13.16 -16.90
N LYS A 611 -4.64 13.69 -16.63
CA LYS A 611 -4.37 15.13 -16.51
C LYS A 611 -3.54 15.61 -17.69
N PHE A 612 -4.14 16.38 -18.57
CA PHE A 612 -3.52 17.00 -19.74
C PHE A 612 -3.15 18.44 -19.43
N VAL A 613 -1.90 18.83 -19.67
CA VAL A 613 -1.43 20.21 -19.55
C VAL A 613 -1.16 20.75 -20.94
N VAL A 614 -1.88 21.81 -21.31
CA VAL A 614 -1.76 22.50 -22.59
C VAL A 614 -0.94 23.78 -22.38
N PHE A 615 0.17 23.90 -23.10
CA PHE A 615 1.04 25.07 -23.02
C PHE A 615 0.65 26.09 -24.08
N SER A 616 0.35 27.31 -23.67
CA SER A 616 -0.11 28.38 -24.56
C SER A 616 0.65 29.69 -24.36
N SER A 617 0.58 30.57 -25.35
CA SER A 617 1.17 31.91 -25.31
C SER A 617 0.35 32.92 -24.49
N GLY A 618 -0.84 32.53 -24.05
CA GLY A 618 -1.80 33.39 -23.38
C GLY A 618 -2.99 32.59 -22.85
N TRP A 619 -3.85 33.27 -22.10
CA TRP A 619 -5.04 32.67 -21.50
C TRP A 619 -5.96 32.02 -22.55
N ILE A 620 -6.55 30.87 -22.20
CA ILE A 620 -7.54 30.16 -23.01
C ILE A 620 -8.85 30.13 -22.24
N GLU A 621 -9.95 30.52 -22.89
CA GLU A 621 -11.26 30.58 -22.27
C GLU A 621 -11.75 29.20 -21.78
N PRO A 622 -12.51 29.14 -20.66
CA PRO A 622 -13.07 27.89 -20.16
C PRO A 622 -13.93 27.13 -21.18
N SER A 623 -14.58 27.82 -22.12
CA SER A 623 -15.35 27.20 -23.20
C SER A 623 -14.47 26.41 -24.16
N TYR A 624 -13.32 26.96 -24.55
CA TYR A 624 -12.36 26.29 -25.43
C TYR A 624 -11.61 25.17 -24.69
N ARG A 625 -11.35 25.34 -23.38
CA ARG A 625 -10.84 24.26 -22.51
C ARG A 625 -11.81 23.07 -22.49
N ARG A 626 -13.10 23.30 -22.27
CA ARG A 626 -14.14 22.25 -22.33
C ARG A 626 -14.26 21.62 -23.72
N PHE A 627 -14.06 22.40 -24.78
CA PHE A 627 -13.99 21.87 -26.15
C PHE A 627 -12.81 20.90 -26.32
N ILE A 628 -11.61 21.26 -25.86
CA ILE A 628 -10.43 20.36 -25.89
C ILE A 628 -10.73 19.08 -25.12
N GLU A 629 -11.26 19.20 -23.90
CA GLU A 629 -11.61 18.04 -23.07
C GLU A 629 -12.59 17.08 -23.77
N ARG A 630 -13.68 17.61 -24.32
CA ARG A 630 -14.65 16.81 -25.09
C ARG A 630 -13.99 16.08 -26.26
N ARG A 631 -13.13 16.78 -27.01
CA ARG A 631 -12.43 16.21 -28.17
C ARG A 631 -11.39 15.16 -27.76
N LEU A 632 -10.74 15.32 -26.61
CA LEU A 632 -9.86 14.28 -26.03
C LEU A 632 -10.66 13.01 -25.71
N ARG A 633 -11.86 13.14 -25.13
CA ARG A 633 -12.74 12.00 -24.86
C ARG A 633 -13.18 11.29 -26.14
N GLU A 634 -13.57 12.04 -27.17
CA GLU A 634 -13.98 11.49 -28.47
C GLU A 634 -12.85 10.73 -29.18
N GLU A 635 -11.62 11.24 -29.15
CA GLU A 635 -10.48 10.62 -29.84
C GLU A 635 -9.87 9.44 -29.07
N PHE A 636 -9.63 9.61 -27.76
CA PHE A 636 -8.83 8.65 -27.00
C PHE A 636 -9.66 7.68 -26.15
N GLY A 637 -10.92 8.02 -25.86
CA GLY A 637 -11.79 7.24 -25.00
C GLY A 637 -11.36 7.28 -23.53
N PHE A 638 -12.25 7.74 -22.66
CA PHE A 638 -12.04 7.78 -21.21
C PHE A 638 -13.33 7.39 -20.44
N PRO A 639 -13.90 6.20 -20.71
CA PRO A 639 -15.09 5.75 -20.00
C PRO A 639 -14.81 5.56 -18.51
N GLY A 640 -15.69 6.05 -17.65
CA GLY A 640 -15.61 5.88 -16.20
C GLY A 640 -14.54 6.72 -15.50
N THR A 641 -13.89 7.68 -16.18
CA THR A 641 -12.89 8.55 -15.56
C THR A 641 -13.06 10.04 -15.91
N PRO A 642 -12.86 10.96 -14.96
CA PRO A 642 -12.80 12.39 -15.25
C PRO A 642 -11.53 12.71 -16.06
N VAL A 643 -11.60 13.69 -16.97
CA VAL A 643 -10.45 14.15 -17.76
C VAL A 643 -10.13 15.57 -17.35
N MET A 644 -8.94 15.78 -16.79
CA MET A 644 -8.52 17.10 -16.35
C MET A 644 -7.68 17.77 -17.43
N VAL A 645 -8.14 18.88 -17.99
CA VAL A 645 -7.32 19.72 -18.89
C VAL A 645 -6.87 20.96 -18.15
N ALA A 646 -5.58 21.20 -17.95
CA ALA A 646 -5.04 22.44 -17.39
C ALA A 646 -4.36 23.28 -18.47
N ILE A 647 -4.46 24.60 -18.37
CA ILE A 647 -3.79 25.53 -19.29
C ILE A 647 -2.62 26.18 -18.57
N ARG A 648 -1.43 26.14 -19.15
CA ARG A 648 -0.25 26.82 -18.64
C ARG A 648 0.24 27.85 -19.64
N VAL A 649 0.18 29.13 -19.23
CA VAL A 649 0.72 30.22 -20.03
C VAL A 649 2.24 30.20 -19.89
N LYS A 650 2.95 30.07 -21.02
CA LYS A 650 4.40 30.19 -21.04
C LYS A 650 4.73 31.68 -21.17
N GLU A 651 5.39 32.25 -20.17
CA GLU A 651 5.96 33.58 -20.28
C GLU A 651 6.98 33.60 -21.42
N ARG A 652 6.98 34.67 -22.20
CA ARG A 652 8.06 34.88 -23.18
C ARG A 652 9.34 35.05 -22.37
N ASP A 653 10.30 34.15 -22.58
CA ASP A 653 11.69 34.43 -22.26
C ASP A 653 12.00 35.80 -22.89
N LYS A 654 12.29 36.80 -22.04
CA LYS A 654 12.86 38.06 -22.52
C LYS A 654 14.22 37.68 -23.09
N GLU A 655 14.29 37.48 -24.39
CA GLU A 655 15.56 37.45 -25.12
C GLU A 655 16.34 38.70 -24.69
N ASN A 656 17.50 38.47 -24.05
CA ASN A 656 18.48 39.51 -23.76
C ASN A 656 18.83 40.18 -25.09
N GLY A 657 18.38 41.43 -25.24
CA GLY A 657 18.79 42.34 -26.31
C GLY A 657 20.18 42.90 -26.07
#